data_AF-A0A8T2QRM4-F1
#
_entry.id   AF-A0A8T2QRM4-F1
#
_cell.length_a   1.000
_cell.length_b   1.000
_cell.length_c   1.000
_cell.angle_alpha   90.00
_cell.angle_beta   90.00
_cell.angle_gamma   90.00
#
_symmetry.space_group_name_H-M   'P 1'
#
loop_
_entity.id
_entity.type
_entity.pdbx_description
1 polymer ?
#
loop_
_entity_poly.entity_id
_entity_poly.type
_entity_poly.pdbx_seq_one_letter_code
_entity_poly.pdbx_strand_id
1 'polypeptide(L)'
;MDAGEGGNVRVQKVRKIFQRFDANGDGRLNRQEMAALVIAVNPRVKFSEEQIGAILDEVFRTYSDYIQGDGGLSFEGLLRTYDDGAGDVDRDFDALRLRLDDSDTAATNPASSSITDERERTDTVPLSRRKQNAPPWALSPNNGIVYDNTWRLVEDLQIIIRRLETKYAAKRKDNGLGGATDASSELAWSRDFGLGGGSIGSDGEIARRIWEELGQDYVTFRRELGEIQAKADRSSTPDEVFDAYMGIGRTLFDHALYVEALSCFKKASDKKPTDPRPHFRLGNTLYVLGQYPEARDCFISALDSAGMSQNRYDFLLPYIHVNLGVALEADGMLLNASEHYKEAAIRDPKNFKALKLLGGALYGVGEYRAAEKALMEAIFLKNDYADAHCDLGSTLHAMGDDERAIHEFQKAIDIKPDHVDALYNLGGLFRDIGRFQRAAEMYSRVLTQQPGHWRAQLNRAVALLGAGENEEARKAFKEALKLTNRIELYDALRQLKRLERKKSVSTNVGEKSTPALQNSGSHAEEEGSLVIEATRFRQVSGKTTPRQWLTHALDIRHFQRHTRLYRCSVTNVKREFSERQLPLLSSGDGATGKFIRKEELEKIMRRLLFYVKPETFQGAVKAINGRILCVLDSAVSGRVDVGMFLATIAPICAGSQDTRKRVAFDALVWRAPKEVGAISKGDALQYFRCLRAVYLPSQGGSASLEVHPNDADVSVSFSEFVEMFDDNDWGFGLLNILLKLESSDRARHGRKTCVVCSRPITGLWFREVSLHFNLCSDCYSEGKVPASVKQSFYYFKEYRSRAAAFKDKLRFLSSRPPTKDV
;
A
#
# COMPACT_ATOMS: atom_id res chain seq x y z
N MET A 1 -10.22 -13.35 -44.19
CA MET A 1 -9.19 -12.86 -45.15
C MET A 1 -8.78 -11.49 -44.65
N ASP A 2 -7.74 -11.42 -43.82
CA ASP A 2 -7.19 -10.17 -43.27
C ASP A 2 -5.65 -10.29 -43.23
N ALA A 3 -5.08 -10.68 -44.37
CA ALA A 3 -3.65 -10.70 -44.61
C ALA A 3 -3.36 -9.65 -45.68
N GLY A 4 -3.17 -8.39 -45.27
CA GLY A 4 -2.98 -7.28 -46.22
C GLY A 4 -2.11 -6.14 -45.70
N GLU A 5 -2.29 -5.69 -44.46
CA GLU A 5 -1.58 -4.48 -43.98
C GLU A 5 -0.27 -4.79 -43.22
N GLY A 6 -0.21 -5.86 -42.44
CA GLY A 6 1.00 -6.22 -41.67
C GLY A 6 2.19 -6.67 -42.52
N GLY A 7 1.95 -7.23 -43.70
CA GLY A 7 3.01 -7.69 -44.61
C GLY A 7 3.79 -6.55 -45.24
N ASN A 8 3.15 -5.42 -45.53
CA ASN A 8 3.77 -4.29 -46.22
C ASN A 8 4.75 -3.54 -45.28
N VAL A 9 4.36 -3.33 -44.02
CA VAL A 9 5.20 -2.65 -43.02
C VAL A 9 6.44 -3.48 -42.67
N ARG A 10 6.29 -4.79 -42.48
CA ARG A 10 7.42 -5.69 -42.18
C ARG A 10 8.46 -5.70 -43.30
N VAL A 11 8.02 -5.83 -44.55
CA VAL A 11 8.90 -5.81 -45.73
C VAL A 11 9.63 -4.46 -45.86
N GLN A 12 8.95 -3.35 -45.56
CA GLN A 12 9.58 -2.03 -45.54
C GLN A 12 10.67 -1.88 -44.45
N LYS A 13 10.43 -2.44 -43.26
CA LYS A 13 11.44 -2.45 -42.18
C LYS A 13 12.69 -3.23 -42.59
N VAL A 14 12.51 -4.46 -43.08
CA VAL A 14 13.63 -5.28 -43.57
C VAL A 14 14.37 -4.58 -44.71
N ARG A 15 13.66 -3.89 -45.61
CA ARG A 15 14.26 -3.15 -46.73
C ARG A 15 15.16 -2.01 -46.27
N LYS A 16 14.73 -1.24 -45.27
CA LYS A 16 15.57 -0.18 -44.68
C LYS A 16 16.77 -0.74 -43.91
N ILE A 17 16.62 -1.89 -43.24
CA ILE A 17 17.75 -2.61 -42.62
C ILE A 17 18.74 -3.03 -43.70
N PHE A 18 18.26 -3.69 -44.76
CA PHE A 18 19.07 -4.14 -45.88
C PHE A 18 19.88 -2.99 -46.51
N GLN A 19 19.20 -1.90 -46.87
CA GLN A 19 19.82 -0.69 -47.44
C GLN A 19 20.84 -0.02 -46.51
N ARG A 20 20.71 -0.20 -45.19
CA ARG A 20 21.64 0.40 -44.22
C ARG A 20 23.00 -0.32 -44.19
N PHE A 21 23.02 -1.59 -44.57
CA PHE A 21 24.18 -2.48 -44.48
C PHE A 21 24.74 -2.91 -45.84
N ASP A 22 23.98 -2.76 -46.94
CA ASP A 22 24.48 -2.84 -48.32
C ASP A 22 25.33 -1.59 -48.61
N ALA A 23 26.60 -1.63 -48.16
CA ALA A 23 27.49 -0.47 -48.17
C ALA A 23 28.11 -0.26 -49.55
N ASN A 24 28.28 -1.33 -50.33
CA ASN A 24 28.78 -1.28 -51.70
C ASN A 24 27.66 -1.05 -52.75
N GLY A 25 26.39 -1.16 -52.36
CA GLY A 25 25.23 -0.88 -53.22
C GLY A 25 25.02 -1.93 -54.30
N ASP A 26 25.55 -3.14 -54.13
CA ASP A 26 25.45 -4.22 -55.12
C ASP A 26 24.13 -5.01 -55.00
N GLY A 27 23.26 -4.63 -54.07
CA GLY A 27 21.97 -5.25 -53.82
C GLY A 27 22.07 -6.58 -53.07
N ARG A 28 23.20 -6.84 -52.39
CA ARG A 28 23.49 -8.05 -51.61
C ARG A 28 24.25 -7.69 -50.33
N LEU A 29 24.21 -8.58 -49.35
CA LEU A 29 24.99 -8.45 -48.11
C LEU A 29 26.12 -9.46 -48.12
N ASN A 30 27.34 -8.99 -48.36
CA ASN A 30 28.52 -9.84 -48.26
C ASN A 30 28.82 -10.22 -46.80
N ARG A 31 29.79 -11.10 -46.56
CA ARG A 31 30.07 -11.61 -45.19
C ARG A 31 30.45 -10.50 -44.20
N GLN A 32 31.12 -9.44 -44.66
CA GLN A 32 31.52 -8.32 -43.79
C GLN A 32 30.33 -7.44 -43.43
N GLU A 33 29.44 -7.18 -44.39
CA GLU A 33 28.20 -6.41 -44.19
C GLU A 33 27.23 -7.15 -43.28
N MET A 34 27.12 -8.48 -43.46
CA MET A 34 26.30 -9.32 -42.59
C MET A 34 26.88 -9.41 -41.17
N ALA A 35 28.21 -9.46 -41.01
CA ALA A 35 28.86 -9.37 -39.71
C ALA A 35 28.52 -8.04 -39.00
N ALA A 36 28.59 -6.93 -39.75
CA ALA A 36 28.26 -5.60 -39.24
C ALA A 36 26.79 -5.52 -38.79
N LEU A 37 25.87 -6.13 -39.55
CA LEU A 37 24.46 -6.22 -39.16
C LEU A 37 24.30 -6.98 -37.83
N VAL A 38 24.86 -8.19 -37.71
CA VAL A 38 24.74 -9.04 -36.51
C VAL A 38 25.27 -8.33 -35.26
N ILE A 39 26.39 -7.60 -35.37
CA ILE A 39 26.96 -6.81 -34.27
C ILE A 39 26.03 -5.64 -33.92
N ALA A 40 25.56 -4.91 -34.94
CA ALA A 40 24.78 -3.69 -34.73
C ALA A 40 23.40 -3.96 -34.08
N VAL A 41 22.77 -5.09 -34.39
CA VAL A 41 21.49 -5.47 -33.78
C VAL A 41 21.64 -6.08 -32.37
N ASN A 42 22.86 -6.43 -31.94
CA ASN A 42 23.15 -7.04 -30.64
C ASN A 42 24.21 -6.25 -29.83
N PRO A 43 24.01 -4.95 -29.54
CA PRO A 43 25.04 -4.09 -28.94
C PRO A 43 25.43 -4.45 -27.49
N ARG A 44 24.68 -5.35 -26.84
CA ARG A 44 24.96 -5.82 -25.47
C ARG A 44 25.78 -7.12 -25.42
N VAL A 45 26.01 -7.76 -26.56
CA VAL A 45 26.76 -9.01 -26.68
C VAL A 45 28.08 -8.73 -27.40
N LYS A 46 29.21 -9.10 -26.78
CA LYS A 46 30.53 -9.07 -27.44
C LYS A 46 30.76 -10.44 -28.09
N PHE A 47 30.63 -10.53 -29.40
CA PHE A 47 30.97 -11.76 -30.14
C PHE A 47 32.48 -11.83 -30.41
N SER A 48 33.07 -13.02 -30.32
CA SER A 48 34.40 -13.27 -30.90
C SER A 48 34.30 -13.40 -32.42
N GLU A 49 35.42 -13.22 -33.14
CA GLU A 49 35.47 -13.42 -34.60
C GLU A 49 35.04 -14.85 -35.00
N GLU A 50 35.41 -15.85 -34.19
CA GLU A 50 35.01 -17.25 -34.38
C GLU A 50 33.49 -17.45 -34.24
N GLN A 51 32.85 -16.77 -33.28
CA GLN A 51 31.41 -16.83 -33.08
C GLN A 51 30.63 -16.17 -34.22
N ILE A 52 31.11 -15.02 -34.70
CA ILE A 52 30.53 -14.35 -35.87
C ILE A 52 30.69 -15.24 -37.11
N GLY A 53 31.89 -15.82 -37.30
CA GLY A 53 32.16 -16.77 -38.38
C GLY A 53 31.17 -17.93 -38.39
N ALA A 54 30.97 -18.58 -37.25
CA ALA A 54 30.03 -19.70 -37.12
C ALA A 54 28.57 -19.32 -37.43
N ILE A 55 28.11 -18.15 -36.97
CA ILE A 55 26.76 -17.63 -37.27
C ILE A 55 26.62 -17.39 -38.78
N LEU A 56 27.61 -16.74 -39.40
CA LEU A 56 27.58 -16.44 -40.82
C LEU A 56 27.73 -17.70 -41.68
N ASP A 57 28.50 -18.69 -41.27
CA ASP A 57 28.59 -19.99 -41.94
C ASP A 57 27.23 -20.67 -41.96
N GLU A 58 26.50 -20.67 -40.83
CA GLU A 58 25.18 -21.27 -40.77
C GLU A 58 24.15 -20.52 -41.61
N VAL A 59 24.16 -19.18 -41.58
CA VAL A 59 23.27 -18.35 -42.42
C VAL A 59 23.56 -18.59 -43.90
N PHE A 60 24.82 -18.52 -44.33
CA PHE A 60 25.16 -18.66 -45.75
C PHE A 60 24.97 -20.11 -46.25
N ARG A 61 25.08 -21.11 -45.37
CA ARG A 61 24.76 -22.51 -45.68
C ARG A 61 23.26 -22.72 -45.84
N THR A 62 22.46 -22.21 -44.90
CA THR A 62 21.01 -22.42 -44.83
C THR A 62 20.26 -21.68 -45.95
N TYR A 63 20.71 -20.48 -46.31
CA TYR A 63 20.07 -19.64 -47.33
C TYR A 63 20.88 -19.58 -48.63
N SER A 64 21.60 -20.66 -48.96
CA SER A 64 22.46 -20.75 -50.15
C SER A 64 21.70 -20.52 -51.47
N ASP A 65 20.42 -20.89 -51.54
CA ASP A 65 19.56 -20.62 -52.71
C ASP A 65 19.32 -19.12 -52.98
N TYR A 66 19.53 -18.27 -51.97
CA TYR A 66 19.37 -16.82 -52.03
C TYR A 66 20.70 -16.07 -52.22
N ILE A 67 21.78 -16.82 -52.47
CA ILE A 67 23.14 -16.34 -52.72
C ILE A 67 23.50 -16.73 -54.16
N GLN A 68 23.97 -15.78 -54.98
CA GLN A 68 24.45 -16.08 -56.33
C GLN A 68 25.94 -15.75 -56.43
N GLY A 69 26.74 -16.77 -56.77
CA GLY A 69 28.19 -16.66 -56.85
C GLY A 69 28.81 -16.25 -55.51
N ASP A 70 29.85 -15.42 -55.56
CA ASP A 70 30.61 -14.98 -54.38
C ASP A 70 29.96 -13.75 -53.67
N GLY A 71 28.75 -13.38 -54.10
CA GLY A 71 28.21 -12.02 -53.97
C GLY A 71 27.36 -11.71 -52.73
N GLY A 72 27.17 -12.62 -51.78
CA GLY A 72 26.41 -12.31 -50.57
C GLY A 72 24.89 -12.54 -50.64
N LEU A 73 24.23 -12.34 -49.50
CA LEU A 73 22.82 -12.65 -49.28
C LEU A 73 21.92 -11.57 -49.89
N SER A 74 20.98 -11.96 -50.75
CA SER A 74 20.01 -11.03 -51.34
C SER A 74 19.00 -10.49 -50.33
N PHE A 75 18.30 -9.40 -50.68
CA PHE A 75 17.18 -8.87 -49.88
C PHE A 75 16.13 -9.93 -49.56
N GLU A 76 15.77 -10.75 -50.54
CA GLU A 76 14.81 -11.85 -50.36
C GLU A 76 15.36 -12.90 -49.38
N GLY A 77 16.66 -13.17 -49.44
CA GLY A 77 17.34 -14.04 -48.47
C GLY A 77 17.29 -13.48 -47.05
N LEU A 78 17.56 -12.18 -46.87
CA LEU A 78 17.47 -11.54 -45.54
C LEU A 78 16.03 -11.53 -45.02
N LEU A 79 15.04 -11.23 -45.86
CA LEU A 79 13.63 -11.29 -45.49
C LEU A 79 13.25 -12.71 -45.04
N ARG A 80 13.68 -13.73 -45.79
CA ARG A 80 13.48 -15.13 -45.46
C ARG A 80 14.12 -15.51 -44.12
N THR A 81 15.31 -14.98 -43.80
CA THR A 81 15.94 -15.25 -42.49
C THR A 81 15.11 -14.78 -41.30
N TYR A 82 14.44 -13.63 -41.45
CA TYR A 82 13.51 -13.12 -40.44
C TYR A 82 12.19 -13.90 -40.41
N ASP A 83 11.71 -14.38 -41.56
CA ASP A 83 10.51 -15.22 -41.65
C ASP A 83 10.69 -16.59 -41.00
N ASP A 84 11.88 -17.17 -41.13
CA ASP A 84 12.23 -18.45 -40.51
C ASP A 84 12.69 -18.28 -39.03
N GLY A 85 12.60 -17.05 -38.48
CA GLY A 85 12.74 -16.78 -37.04
C GLY A 85 14.17 -16.62 -36.52
N ALA A 86 15.15 -16.39 -37.40
CA ALA A 86 16.56 -16.18 -37.01
C ALA A 86 16.81 -14.83 -36.28
N GLY A 87 15.83 -13.92 -36.31
CA GLY A 87 15.85 -12.63 -35.63
C GLY A 87 14.45 -12.03 -35.51
N ASP A 88 14.33 -10.91 -34.80
CA ASP A 88 13.06 -10.17 -34.65
C ASP A 88 13.20 -8.83 -35.38
N VAL A 89 12.46 -8.67 -36.48
CA VAL A 89 12.52 -7.48 -37.35
C VAL A 89 12.23 -6.20 -36.56
N ASP A 90 11.25 -6.22 -35.66
CA ASP A 90 10.83 -5.01 -34.93
C ASP A 90 11.90 -4.63 -33.91
N ARG A 91 12.40 -5.62 -33.16
CA ARG A 91 13.49 -5.43 -32.21
C ARG A 91 14.76 -4.93 -32.88
N ASP A 92 15.14 -5.52 -34.01
CA ASP A 92 16.36 -5.19 -34.74
C ASP A 92 16.24 -3.82 -35.43
N PHE A 93 15.07 -3.48 -35.99
CA PHE A 93 14.78 -2.16 -36.56
C PHE A 93 14.86 -1.05 -35.50
N ASP A 94 14.34 -1.32 -34.30
CA ASP A 94 14.40 -0.40 -33.15
C ASP A 94 15.83 -0.27 -32.59
N ALA A 95 16.57 -1.38 -32.52
CA ALA A 95 17.98 -1.38 -32.10
C ALA A 95 18.85 -0.51 -33.02
N LEU A 96 18.57 -0.55 -34.33
CA LEU A 96 19.22 0.27 -35.35
C LEU A 96 18.70 1.72 -35.40
N ARG A 97 17.65 2.05 -34.63
CA ARG A 97 16.99 3.36 -34.57
C ARG A 97 16.53 3.86 -35.94
N LEU A 98 16.07 2.95 -36.79
CA LEU A 98 15.54 3.27 -38.11
C LEU A 98 14.10 3.82 -37.99
N ARG A 99 13.63 4.55 -39.01
CA ARG A 99 12.26 5.08 -39.10
C ARG A 99 11.68 4.81 -40.48
N LEU A 100 10.38 4.56 -40.53
CA LEU A 100 9.60 4.58 -41.77
C LEU A 100 9.20 6.03 -42.01
N ASP A 101 9.45 6.55 -43.22
CA ASP A 101 9.12 7.93 -43.55
C ASP A 101 7.63 8.00 -43.94
N ASP A 102 6.85 8.80 -43.21
CA ASP A 102 5.44 9.08 -43.51
C ASP A 102 5.34 10.05 -44.70
N SER A 103 5.67 9.59 -45.92
CA SER A 103 5.38 10.36 -47.13
C SER A 103 5.29 9.46 -48.37
N ASP A 104 4.15 8.83 -48.56
CA ASP A 104 3.67 8.41 -49.88
C ASP A 104 2.14 8.60 -49.97
N THR A 105 1.68 9.78 -49.55
CA THR A 105 0.34 10.28 -49.88
C THR A 105 0.42 11.71 -50.39
N ALA A 106 0.09 11.83 -51.69
CA ALA A 106 -0.35 13.01 -52.42
C ALA A 106 0.70 13.98 -53.02
N ALA A 107 0.51 14.16 -54.33
CA ALA A 107 1.24 15.02 -55.26
C ALA A 107 0.71 16.47 -55.31
N THR A 108 1.39 17.29 -56.12
CA THR A 108 1.00 18.55 -56.79
C THR A 108 1.25 19.91 -56.09
N ASN A 109 2.33 20.54 -56.54
CA ASN A 109 2.41 21.83 -57.25
C ASN A 109 3.37 22.91 -56.68
N PRO A 110 3.99 23.72 -57.58
CA PRO A 110 5.20 24.50 -57.30
C PRO A 110 4.98 26.02 -57.29
N ALA A 111 5.94 26.78 -56.76
CA ALA A 111 6.51 28.02 -57.32
C ALA A 111 6.88 29.12 -56.27
N SER A 112 7.97 29.80 -56.64
CA SER A 112 8.51 31.12 -56.23
C SER A 112 9.27 31.19 -54.88
N SER A 113 10.53 31.64 -54.72
CA SER A 113 11.63 32.27 -55.48
C SER A 113 12.05 33.61 -54.84
N SER A 114 13.31 33.69 -54.38
CA SER A 114 14.28 34.82 -54.48
C SER A 114 15.33 34.67 -53.35
N ILE A 115 16.58 34.29 -53.64
CA ILE A 115 17.75 35.11 -54.07
C ILE A 115 18.08 36.16 -52.99
N THR A 116 19.20 36.07 -52.25
CA THR A 116 20.57 36.37 -52.73
C THR A 116 21.67 35.51 -52.08
N ASP A 117 22.61 35.12 -52.95
CA ASP A 117 23.90 34.45 -52.76
C ASP A 117 24.99 35.49 -52.41
N GLU A 118 25.89 35.21 -51.46
CA GLU A 118 27.30 35.62 -51.55
C GLU A 118 28.18 34.54 -50.92
N ARG A 119 29.12 34.06 -51.73
CA ARG A 119 29.99 32.89 -51.52
C ARG A 119 31.30 33.31 -50.90
N GLU A 120 31.78 32.55 -49.92
CA GLU A 120 33.19 32.15 -49.84
C GLU A 120 33.28 30.67 -49.41
N ARG A 121 34.03 29.90 -50.19
CA ARG A 121 34.23 28.45 -50.08
C ARG A 121 35.41 28.16 -49.17
N THR A 122 35.22 27.31 -48.17
CA THR A 122 36.18 26.24 -47.81
C THR A 122 35.40 25.05 -47.22
N ASP A 123 35.81 23.86 -47.63
CA ASP A 123 35.13 22.59 -47.44
C ASP A 123 34.92 22.20 -45.97
N THR A 124 33.68 21.84 -45.60
CA THR A 124 33.29 20.69 -44.75
C THR A 124 31.77 20.74 -44.51
N VAL A 125 31.08 19.66 -44.86
CA VAL A 125 29.62 19.52 -44.75
C VAL A 125 29.18 19.58 -43.27
N PRO A 126 28.27 20.48 -42.84
CA PRO A 126 27.79 20.53 -41.46
C PRO A 126 26.65 19.53 -41.22
N LEU A 127 26.82 18.69 -40.21
CA LEU A 127 25.77 17.84 -39.64
C LEU A 127 24.63 18.69 -39.04
N SER A 128 23.42 18.23 -39.33
CA SER A 128 22.12 18.86 -39.11
C SER A 128 21.84 19.46 -37.72
N ARG A 129 21.16 20.62 -37.77
CA ARG A 129 20.58 21.49 -36.73
C ARG A 129 19.62 20.87 -35.68
N ARG A 130 19.75 19.59 -35.29
CA ARG A 130 18.90 18.96 -34.24
C ARG A 130 19.61 18.60 -32.93
N LYS A 131 20.85 19.04 -32.72
CA LYS A 131 21.64 18.80 -31.49
C LYS A 131 21.78 20.01 -30.55
N GLN A 132 20.99 21.07 -30.70
CA GLN A 132 21.23 22.30 -29.93
C GLN A 132 20.47 22.43 -28.59
N ASN A 133 19.65 21.45 -28.16
CA ASN A 133 18.92 21.55 -26.88
C ASN A 133 19.10 20.36 -25.92
N ALA A 134 20.06 19.46 -26.13
CA ALA A 134 20.37 18.41 -25.16
C ALA A 134 21.62 18.81 -24.34
N PRO A 135 21.55 18.88 -23.00
CA PRO A 135 22.71 19.26 -22.19
C PRO A 135 23.84 18.22 -22.32
N PRO A 136 25.13 18.62 -22.21
CA PRO A 136 26.29 17.79 -22.54
C PRO A 136 26.34 16.42 -21.82
N TRP A 137 25.80 16.31 -20.62
CA TRP A 137 25.76 15.08 -19.83
C TRP A 137 24.79 14.02 -20.42
N ALA A 138 23.75 14.44 -21.16
CA ALA A 138 22.82 13.54 -21.85
C ALA A 138 23.42 12.99 -23.16
N LEU A 139 24.59 13.48 -23.54
CA LEU A 139 25.35 13.07 -24.73
C LEU A 139 26.61 12.26 -24.36
N SER A 140 26.92 12.06 -23.07
CA SER A 140 28.13 11.36 -22.63
C SER A 140 27.99 9.83 -22.79
N PRO A 141 28.91 9.16 -23.52
CA PRO A 141 28.99 7.70 -23.60
C PRO A 141 29.23 7.02 -22.23
N ASN A 142 29.72 7.78 -21.24
CA ASN A 142 30.26 7.27 -19.98
C ASN A 142 29.22 7.31 -18.85
N ASN A 143 28.00 6.84 -19.12
CA ASN A 143 26.94 6.73 -18.12
C ASN A 143 26.59 8.07 -17.42
N GLY A 144 26.78 9.22 -18.09
CA GLY A 144 26.52 10.55 -17.53
C GLY A 144 27.65 11.19 -16.73
N ILE A 145 28.85 10.57 -16.71
CA ILE A 145 30.09 11.19 -16.22
C ILE A 145 30.60 12.18 -17.26
N VAL A 146 30.93 13.39 -16.83
CA VAL A 146 31.32 14.50 -17.72
C VAL A 146 32.84 14.60 -17.87
N TYR A 147 33.61 14.28 -16.83
CA TYR A 147 35.07 14.45 -16.83
C TYR A 147 35.81 13.11 -16.95
N ASP A 148 36.84 13.05 -17.80
CA ASP A 148 37.65 11.84 -18.01
C ASP A 148 38.41 11.42 -16.74
N ASN A 149 38.84 12.39 -15.92
CA ASN A 149 39.47 12.11 -14.64
C ASN A 149 38.49 11.41 -13.68
N THR A 150 37.22 11.83 -13.65
CA THR A 150 36.16 11.14 -12.89
C THR A 150 36.01 9.71 -13.36
N TRP A 151 36.02 9.48 -14.68
CA TRP A 151 35.89 8.14 -15.24
C TRP A 151 37.03 7.22 -14.77
N ARG A 152 38.28 7.69 -14.81
CA ARG A 152 39.44 6.93 -14.31
C ARG A 152 39.31 6.57 -12.83
N LEU A 153 38.78 7.49 -12.00
CA LEU A 153 38.52 7.20 -10.58
C LEU A 153 37.46 6.12 -10.39
N VAL A 154 36.44 6.09 -11.24
CA VAL A 154 35.40 5.05 -11.24
C VAL A 154 35.94 3.70 -11.72
N GLU A 155 36.83 3.68 -12.72
CA GLU A 155 37.52 2.45 -13.14
C GLU A 155 38.41 1.88 -12.03
N ASP A 156 39.23 2.73 -11.38
CA ASP A 156 40.03 2.36 -10.21
C ASP A 156 39.13 1.77 -9.10
N LEU A 157 37.98 2.40 -8.85
CA LEU A 157 36.99 1.95 -7.87
C LEU A 157 36.40 0.58 -8.21
N GLN A 158 36.05 0.34 -9.47
CA GLN A 158 35.50 -0.94 -9.90
C GLN A 158 36.51 -2.09 -9.68
N ILE A 159 37.81 -1.83 -9.87
CA ILE A 159 38.86 -2.83 -9.64
C ILE A 159 38.89 -3.24 -8.16
N ILE A 160 38.88 -2.26 -7.24
CA ILE A 160 38.90 -2.56 -5.80
C ILE A 160 37.61 -3.24 -5.31
N ILE A 161 36.44 -2.86 -5.87
CA ILE A 161 35.16 -3.51 -5.56
C ILE A 161 35.14 -4.97 -6.04
N ARG A 162 35.56 -5.24 -7.29
CA ARG A 162 35.64 -6.63 -7.80
C ARG A 162 36.54 -7.50 -6.93
N ARG A 163 37.64 -6.94 -6.42
CA ARG A 163 38.53 -7.65 -5.48
C ARG A 163 37.85 -7.93 -4.13
N LEU A 164 37.04 -7.00 -3.63
CA LEU A 164 36.24 -7.24 -2.42
C LEU A 164 35.18 -8.33 -2.66
N GLU A 165 34.47 -8.27 -3.79
CA GLU A 165 33.44 -9.24 -4.17
C GLU A 165 33.96 -10.66 -4.35
N THR A 166 35.12 -10.82 -5.01
CA THR A 166 35.78 -12.12 -5.19
C THR A 166 36.19 -12.75 -3.86
N LYS A 167 36.76 -11.95 -2.94
CA LYS A 167 37.09 -12.40 -1.59
C LYS A 167 35.85 -12.79 -0.78
N TYR A 168 34.77 -12.03 -0.91
CA TYR A 168 33.48 -12.36 -0.28
C TYR A 168 32.91 -13.69 -0.80
N ALA A 169 32.92 -13.88 -2.12
CA ALA A 169 32.45 -15.11 -2.74
C ALA A 169 33.28 -16.34 -2.32
N ALA A 170 34.60 -16.19 -2.15
CA ALA A 170 35.47 -17.25 -1.65
C ALA A 170 35.09 -17.69 -0.23
N LYS A 171 34.91 -16.74 0.71
CA LYS A 171 34.53 -17.04 2.10
C LYS A 171 33.14 -17.69 2.22
N ARG A 172 32.19 -17.31 1.36
CA ARG A 172 30.84 -17.90 1.36
C ARG A 172 30.84 -19.38 0.90
N LYS A 173 31.76 -19.75 0.00
CA LYS A 173 31.96 -21.15 -0.42
C LYS A 173 32.58 -22.00 0.70
N ASP A 174 33.52 -21.45 1.46
CA ASP A 174 34.15 -22.17 2.59
C ASP A 174 33.20 -22.41 3.77
N ASN A 175 32.21 -21.53 4.00
CA ASN A 175 31.27 -21.65 5.13
C ASN A 175 30.07 -22.60 4.88
N GLY A 176 30.05 -23.38 3.79
CA GLY A 176 29.00 -24.38 3.54
C GLY A 176 27.59 -23.83 3.31
N LEU A 177 27.42 -22.52 3.14
CA LEU A 177 26.15 -21.86 2.83
C LEU A 177 25.86 -21.95 1.31
N GLY A 178 25.72 -23.18 0.83
CA GLY A 178 25.32 -23.53 -0.53
C GLY A 178 23.81 -23.44 -0.71
N GLY A 179 23.30 -22.22 -0.77
CA GLY A 179 21.94 -21.91 -1.23
C GLY A 179 22.03 -20.78 -2.25
N ALA A 180 21.91 -21.13 -3.52
CA ALA A 180 21.73 -20.16 -4.59
C ALA A 180 20.33 -19.57 -4.47
N THR A 181 20.20 -18.47 -3.74
CA THR A 181 19.16 -17.51 -4.05
C THR A 181 19.70 -16.64 -5.17
N ASP A 182 19.26 -16.91 -6.39
CA ASP A 182 19.36 -15.97 -7.50
C ASP A 182 18.49 -14.77 -7.18
N ALA A 183 18.95 -13.95 -6.23
CA ALA A 183 18.38 -12.65 -5.91
C ALA A 183 18.56 -11.66 -7.07
N SER A 184 19.12 -12.07 -8.22
CA SER A 184 19.35 -11.20 -9.37
C SER A 184 18.10 -11.01 -10.25
N SER A 185 17.16 -11.96 -10.24
CA SER A 185 15.96 -11.88 -11.09
C SER A 185 14.83 -11.04 -10.47
N GLU A 186 14.69 -11.01 -9.14
CA GLU A 186 13.68 -10.19 -8.45
C GLU A 186 14.07 -8.71 -8.32
N LEU A 187 15.35 -8.35 -8.54
CA LEU A 187 15.84 -6.97 -8.49
C LEU A 187 15.51 -6.14 -9.75
N ALA A 188 14.91 -6.72 -10.79
CA ALA A 188 14.60 -6.00 -12.03
C ALA A 188 13.61 -4.84 -11.80
N TRP A 189 12.66 -4.99 -10.87
CA TRP A 189 11.68 -3.96 -10.54
C TRP A 189 12.29 -2.75 -9.82
N SER A 190 13.35 -3.02 -9.07
CA SER A 190 14.04 -2.11 -8.15
C SER A 190 15.03 -1.17 -8.85
N ARG A 191 15.69 -1.66 -9.92
CA ARG A 191 16.72 -0.91 -10.65
C ARG A 191 16.15 0.28 -11.43
N ASP A 192 14.90 0.20 -11.87
CA ASP A 192 14.26 1.24 -12.68
C ASP A 192 13.92 2.52 -11.90
N PHE A 193 13.71 2.41 -10.59
CA PHE A 193 13.48 3.56 -9.68
C PHE A 193 14.72 3.92 -8.84
N GLY A 194 15.80 3.14 -8.96
CA GLY A 194 16.97 3.26 -8.10
C GLY A 194 16.68 2.98 -6.62
N LEU A 195 15.58 2.28 -6.31
CA LEU A 195 15.21 1.82 -4.98
C LEU A 195 15.37 0.31 -4.92
N GLY A 196 16.33 -0.18 -4.13
CA GLY A 196 16.50 -1.59 -3.77
C GLY A 196 15.26 -2.22 -3.11
N GLY A 197 14.32 -2.82 -3.86
CA GLY A 197 13.28 -3.72 -3.34
C GLY A 197 11.82 -3.31 -3.58
N GLY A 198 10.98 -4.30 -3.88
CA GLY A 198 9.55 -4.18 -4.26
C GLY A 198 8.54 -4.19 -3.11
N SER A 199 7.28 -4.37 -3.52
CA SER A 199 6.01 -4.38 -2.77
C SER A 199 6.06 -4.71 -1.27
N ILE A 200 5.34 -3.92 -0.48
CA ILE A 200 5.05 -4.15 0.94
C ILE A 200 4.10 -5.35 1.08
N GLY A 201 4.68 -6.55 1.02
CA GLY A 201 4.11 -7.82 1.46
C GLY A 201 4.85 -8.31 2.70
N SER A 202 4.12 -8.89 3.66
CA SER A 202 4.63 -9.23 4.99
C SER A 202 5.82 -10.21 4.99
N ASP A 203 6.82 -9.89 5.81
CA ASP A 203 7.98 -10.72 6.19
C ASP A 203 9.08 -10.91 5.11
N GLY A 204 9.39 -9.87 4.33
CA GLY A 204 10.58 -9.81 3.48
C GLY A 204 11.76 -9.11 4.16
N GLU A 205 12.60 -9.85 4.88
CA GLU A 205 13.97 -9.39 5.16
C GLU A 205 14.67 -9.15 3.82
N ILE A 206 14.89 -7.88 3.47
CA ILE A 206 15.77 -7.49 2.37
C ILE A 206 17.07 -8.26 2.60
N ALA A 207 17.48 -9.09 1.64
CA ALA A 207 18.78 -9.75 1.63
C ALA A 207 19.88 -8.68 1.47
N ARG A 208 20.12 -7.91 2.54
CA ARG A 208 21.17 -6.91 2.63
C ARG A 208 22.49 -7.68 2.60
N ARG A 209 23.31 -7.38 1.60
CA ARG A 209 24.70 -7.83 1.59
C ARG A 209 25.44 -7.10 2.70
N ILE A 210 25.61 -7.75 3.85
CA ILE A 210 26.29 -7.17 5.01
C ILE A 210 27.80 -7.31 4.80
N TRP A 211 28.46 -6.21 4.47
CA TRP A 211 29.90 -6.20 4.19
C TRP A 211 30.78 -6.20 5.45
N GLU A 212 30.21 -5.85 6.62
CA GLU A 212 30.92 -5.77 7.90
C GLU A 212 31.48 -7.12 8.37
N GLU A 213 30.88 -8.24 7.93
CA GLU A 213 31.33 -9.61 8.23
C GLU A 213 32.72 -9.95 7.64
N LEU A 214 33.25 -9.11 6.74
CA LEU A 214 34.52 -9.35 6.07
C LEU A 214 35.77 -8.90 6.84
N GLY A 215 35.61 -8.27 8.02
CA GLY A 215 36.73 -7.90 8.91
C GLY A 215 37.82 -7.10 8.20
N GLN A 216 39.00 -7.69 8.01
CA GLN A 216 40.19 -7.00 7.46
C GLN A 216 40.08 -6.60 5.97
N ASP A 217 39.36 -7.37 5.15
CA ASP A 217 39.24 -7.08 3.72
C ASP A 217 38.41 -5.83 3.46
N TYR A 218 37.36 -5.64 4.26
CA TYR A 218 36.53 -4.44 4.20
C TYR A 218 37.28 -3.19 4.70
N VAL A 219 38.07 -3.33 5.77
CA VAL A 219 38.94 -2.24 6.26
C VAL A 219 39.92 -1.81 5.17
N THR A 220 40.51 -2.78 4.47
CA THR A 220 41.43 -2.52 3.34
C THR A 220 40.71 -1.78 2.22
N PHE A 221 39.52 -2.23 1.82
CA PHE A 221 38.68 -1.56 0.83
C PHE A 221 38.36 -0.11 1.23
N ARG A 222 37.94 0.15 2.48
CA ARG A 222 37.63 1.51 2.92
C ARG A 222 38.83 2.45 2.87
N ARG A 223 40.03 1.96 3.19
CA ARG A 223 41.27 2.74 3.09
C ARG A 223 41.54 3.13 1.64
N GLU A 224 41.47 2.19 0.70
CA GLU A 224 41.69 2.45 -0.73
C GLU A 224 40.60 3.34 -1.33
N LEU A 225 39.34 3.16 -0.91
CA LEU A 225 38.27 4.08 -1.26
C LEU A 225 38.59 5.50 -0.77
N GLY A 226 39.13 5.64 0.44
CA GLY A 226 39.61 6.91 0.97
C GLY A 226 40.70 7.56 0.12
N GLU A 227 41.61 6.77 -0.45
CA GLU A 227 42.63 7.26 -1.39
C GLU A 227 42.02 7.76 -2.70
N ILE A 228 41.02 7.05 -3.25
CA ILE A 228 40.27 7.46 -4.45
C ILE A 228 39.50 8.76 -4.17
N GLN A 229 38.82 8.86 -3.03
CA GLN A 229 38.12 10.07 -2.61
C GLN A 229 39.07 11.25 -2.42
N ALA A 230 40.25 11.02 -1.83
CA ALA A 230 41.28 12.04 -1.71
C ALA A 230 41.83 12.49 -3.09
N LYS A 231 41.89 11.60 -4.09
CA LYS A 231 42.19 11.99 -5.48
C LYS A 231 41.06 12.85 -6.07
N ALA A 232 39.80 12.51 -5.81
CA ALA A 232 38.65 13.31 -6.24
C ALA A 232 38.68 14.73 -5.63
N ASP A 233 39.02 14.85 -4.34
CA ASP A 233 39.13 16.14 -3.64
C ASP A 233 40.27 17.02 -4.17
N ARG A 234 41.30 16.44 -4.80
CA ARG A 234 42.43 17.16 -5.41
C ARG A 234 42.14 17.70 -6.81
N SER A 235 40.95 17.46 -7.36
CA SER A 235 40.55 17.98 -8.68
C SER A 235 40.43 19.51 -8.69
N SER A 236 40.52 20.10 -9.88
CA SER A 236 40.76 21.55 -10.02
C SER A 236 39.50 22.40 -9.93
N THR A 237 38.30 21.82 -10.06
CA THR A 237 37.03 22.57 -10.06
C THR A 237 35.94 21.94 -9.17
N PRO A 238 35.07 22.73 -8.53
CA PRO A 238 33.92 22.20 -7.77
C PRO A 238 33.00 21.30 -8.60
N ASP A 239 32.92 21.53 -9.91
CA ASP A 239 32.11 20.77 -10.84
C ASP A 239 32.68 19.38 -11.11
N GLU A 240 34.01 19.27 -11.23
CA GLU A 240 34.72 18.00 -11.35
C GLU A 240 34.65 17.21 -10.03
N VAL A 241 34.79 17.88 -8.88
CA VAL A 241 34.58 17.25 -7.56
C VAL A 241 33.15 16.69 -7.45
N PHE A 242 32.15 17.49 -7.83
CA PHE A 242 30.75 17.07 -7.83
C PHE A 242 30.52 15.84 -8.73
N ASP A 243 31.00 15.89 -9.97
CA ASP A 243 30.88 14.78 -10.94
C ASP A 243 31.58 13.51 -10.41
N ALA A 244 32.77 13.68 -9.82
CA ALA A 244 33.54 12.59 -9.20
C ALA A 244 32.76 11.89 -8.08
N TYR A 245 32.21 12.66 -7.12
CA TYR A 245 31.43 12.09 -6.03
C TYR A 245 30.10 11.49 -6.50
N MET A 246 29.48 12.05 -7.54
CA MET A 246 28.28 11.46 -8.17
C MET A 246 28.60 10.12 -8.84
N GLY A 247 29.71 10.03 -9.58
CA GLY A 247 30.17 8.80 -10.26
C GLY A 247 30.58 7.70 -9.27
N ILE A 248 31.39 8.07 -8.28
CA ILE A 248 31.83 7.17 -7.20
C ILE A 248 30.62 6.66 -6.41
N GLY A 249 29.74 7.57 -5.96
CA GLY A 249 28.55 7.24 -5.19
C GLY A 249 27.61 6.29 -5.93
N ARG A 250 27.36 6.55 -7.23
CA ARG A 250 26.55 5.66 -8.07
C ARG A 250 27.15 4.26 -8.17
N THR A 251 28.45 4.16 -8.40
CA THR A 251 29.15 2.87 -8.50
C THR A 251 29.04 2.09 -7.20
N LEU A 252 29.26 2.75 -6.06
CA LEU A 252 29.10 2.12 -4.73
C LEU A 252 27.67 1.64 -4.50
N PHE A 253 26.67 2.46 -4.87
CA PHE A 253 25.26 2.12 -4.75
C PHE A 253 24.90 0.88 -5.58
N ASP A 254 25.33 0.83 -6.83
CA ASP A 254 25.07 -0.30 -7.75
C ASP A 254 25.68 -1.63 -7.24
N HIS A 255 26.73 -1.55 -6.42
CA HIS A 255 27.37 -2.70 -5.75
C HIS A 255 26.87 -2.93 -4.31
N ALA A 256 25.78 -2.30 -3.89
CA ALA A 256 25.19 -2.42 -2.55
C ALA A 256 26.11 -1.99 -1.39
N LEU A 257 27.04 -1.06 -1.64
CA LEU A 257 27.89 -0.41 -0.64
C LEU A 257 27.22 0.91 -0.20
N TYR A 258 26.04 0.78 0.41
CA TYR A 258 25.13 1.90 0.66
C TYR A 258 25.66 2.93 1.66
N VAL A 259 26.44 2.52 2.67
CA VAL A 259 26.98 3.44 3.68
C VAL A 259 28.02 4.36 3.07
N GLU A 260 28.91 3.82 2.23
CA GLU A 260 29.91 4.58 1.50
C GLU A 260 29.26 5.46 0.42
N ALA A 261 28.29 4.94 -0.32
CA ALA A 261 27.52 5.70 -1.30
C ALA A 261 26.83 6.91 -0.65
N LEU A 262 26.28 6.73 0.56
CA LEU A 262 25.64 7.81 1.33
C LEU A 262 26.61 8.96 1.59
N SER A 263 27.85 8.65 2.01
CA SER A 263 28.88 9.67 2.24
C SER A 263 29.23 10.43 0.96
N CYS A 264 29.34 9.73 -0.17
CA CYS A 264 29.61 10.35 -1.47
C CYS A 264 28.47 11.26 -1.93
N PHE A 265 27.21 10.84 -1.83
CA PHE A 265 26.07 11.67 -2.23
C PHE A 265 25.88 12.88 -1.33
N LYS A 266 26.16 12.77 -0.01
CA LYS A 266 26.19 13.93 0.90
C LYS A 266 27.24 14.95 0.47
N LYS A 267 28.46 14.50 0.18
CA LYS A 267 29.51 15.40 -0.33
C LYS A 267 29.09 16.05 -1.66
N ALA A 268 28.45 15.31 -2.56
CA ALA A 268 27.94 15.87 -3.80
C ALA A 268 26.84 16.92 -3.57
N SER A 269 25.90 16.68 -2.65
CA SER A 269 24.87 17.67 -2.29
C SER A 269 25.46 18.93 -1.66
N ASP A 270 26.52 18.80 -0.85
CA ASP A 270 27.19 19.96 -0.24
C ASP A 270 27.89 20.84 -1.30
N LYS A 271 28.42 20.23 -2.37
CA LYS A 271 29.07 20.96 -3.46
C LYS A 271 28.07 21.67 -4.37
N LYS A 272 26.93 21.05 -4.66
CA LYS A 272 25.84 21.66 -5.45
C LYS A 272 24.49 21.45 -4.78
N PRO A 273 24.12 22.29 -3.80
CA PRO A 273 22.87 22.13 -3.05
C PRO A 273 21.61 22.32 -3.89
N THR A 274 21.69 23.08 -4.99
CA THR A 274 20.56 23.35 -5.90
C THR A 274 20.39 22.29 -6.98
N ASP A 275 21.26 21.29 -7.04
CA ASP A 275 21.13 20.18 -7.99
C ASP A 275 20.24 19.09 -7.37
N PRO A 276 19.14 18.67 -8.01
CA PRO A 276 18.23 17.67 -7.46
C PRO A 276 18.80 16.25 -7.48
N ARG A 277 19.80 15.97 -8.34
CA ARG A 277 20.35 14.61 -8.52
C ARG A 277 21.02 14.04 -7.26
N PRO A 278 21.94 14.75 -6.57
CA PRO A 278 22.53 14.23 -5.34
C PRO A 278 21.47 13.98 -4.25
N HIS A 279 20.50 14.88 -4.08
CA HIS A 279 19.41 14.73 -3.11
C HIS A 279 18.53 13.51 -3.42
N PHE A 280 18.19 13.29 -4.70
CA PHE A 280 17.45 12.12 -5.14
C PHE A 280 18.22 10.81 -4.85
N ARG A 281 19.50 10.75 -5.18
CA ARG A 281 20.35 9.58 -4.91
C ARG A 281 20.58 9.35 -3.41
N LEU A 282 20.70 10.43 -2.64
CA LEU A 282 20.79 10.40 -1.19
C LEU A 282 19.52 9.80 -0.58
N GLY A 283 18.35 10.25 -1.02
CA GLY A 283 17.05 9.70 -0.63
C GLY A 283 16.95 8.21 -0.91
N ASN A 284 17.34 7.77 -2.12
CA ASN A 284 17.35 6.35 -2.47
C ASN A 284 18.24 5.52 -1.55
N THR A 285 19.42 6.06 -1.21
CA THR A 285 20.39 5.39 -0.33
C THR A 285 19.86 5.27 1.10
N LEU A 286 19.29 6.34 1.63
CA LEU A 286 18.66 6.37 2.95
C LEU A 286 17.48 5.40 3.03
N TYR A 287 16.68 5.31 1.97
CA TYR A 287 15.54 4.39 1.90
C TYR A 287 16.00 2.93 2.04
N VAL A 288 17.01 2.51 1.27
CA VAL A 288 17.54 1.13 1.34
C VAL A 288 18.17 0.83 2.72
N LEU A 289 18.76 1.83 3.36
CA LEU A 289 19.27 1.75 4.73
C LEU A 289 18.15 1.66 5.79
N GLY A 290 16.89 1.86 5.40
CA GLY A 290 15.72 1.86 6.29
C GLY A 290 15.49 3.17 7.04
N GLN A 291 16.16 4.25 6.62
CA GLN A 291 16.03 5.60 7.16
C GLN A 291 14.95 6.36 6.37
N TYR A 292 13.69 5.91 6.49
CA TYR A 292 12.58 6.42 5.67
C TYR A 292 12.25 7.91 5.89
N PRO A 293 12.25 8.46 7.13
CA PRO A 293 11.99 9.88 7.34
C PRO A 293 13.05 10.78 6.67
N GLU A 294 14.33 10.43 6.83
CA GLU A 294 15.44 11.17 6.21
C GLU A 294 15.41 11.02 4.68
N ALA A 295 15.04 9.84 4.16
CA ALA A 295 14.86 9.61 2.75
C ALA A 295 13.79 10.53 2.16
N ARG A 296 12.61 10.61 2.81
CA ARG A 296 11.51 11.51 2.44
C ARG A 296 11.99 12.96 2.37
N ASP A 297 12.70 13.43 3.38
CA ASP A 297 13.16 14.82 3.45
C ASP A 297 14.18 15.14 2.33
N CYS A 298 15.03 14.17 1.98
CA CYS A 298 15.92 14.29 0.81
C CYS A 298 15.14 14.32 -0.51
N PHE A 299 14.08 13.53 -0.66
CA PHE A 299 13.24 13.57 -1.86
C PHE A 299 12.46 14.87 -2.00
N ILE A 300 11.97 15.45 -0.89
CA ILE A 300 11.37 16.80 -0.88
C ILE A 300 12.41 17.82 -1.34
N SER A 301 13.63 17.75 -0.80
CA SER A 301 14.73 18.65 -1.19
C SER A 301 15.09 18.49 -2.68
N ALA A 302 15.05 17.27 -3.22
CA ALA A 302 15.22 17.00 -4.64
C ALA A 302 14.08 17.60 -5.48
N LEU A 303 12.84 17.48 -5.04
CA LEU A 303 11.67 18.03 -5.72
C LEU A 303 11.73 19.56 -5.78
N ASP A 304 12.03 20.21 -4.65
CA ASP A 304 12.16 21.67 -4.54
C ASP A 304 13.27 22.19 -5.46
N SER A 305 14.44 21.54 -5.44
CA SER A 305 15.58 21.89 -6.29
C SER A 305 15.28 21.72 -7.78
N ALA A 306 14.54 20.66 -8.14
CA ALA A 306 14.11 20.43 -9.52
C ALA A 306 13.12 21.52 -9.99
N GLY A 307 12.16 21.91 -9.15
CA GLY A 307 11.19 22.96 -9.45
C GLY A 307 11.82 24.35 -9.68
N MET A 308 12.93 24.66 -9.02
CA MET A 308 13.67 25.92 -9.21
C MET A 308 14.50 25.95 -10.51
N SER A 309 14.73 24.80 -11.15
CA SER A 309 15.74 24.65 -12.21
C SER A 309 15.20 24.90 -13.64
N GLN A 310 14.14 25.69 -13.81
CA GLN A 310 13.53 26.07 -15.11
C GLN A 310 13.42 24.87 -16.09
N ASN A 311 12.77 23.78 -15.63
CA ASN A 311 12.48 22.57 -16.42
C ASN A 311 13.69 21.71 -16.84
N ARG A 312 14.92 22.02 -16.41
CA ARG A 312 16.13 21.23 -16.74
C ARG A 312 16.04 19.76 -16.30
N TYR A 313 15.29 19.49 -15.23
CA TYR A 313 15.22 18.17 -14.59
C TYR A 313 13.83 17.52 -14.70
N ASP A 314 13.02 17.93 -15.68
CA ASP A 314 11.66 17.39 -15.85
C ASP A 314 11.65 15.87 -16.04
N PHE A 315 12.66 15.31 -16.70
CA PHE A 315 12.84 13.86 -16.86
C PHE A 315 13.02 13.12 -15.52
N LEU A 316 13.47 13.81 -14.46
CA LEU A 316 13.73 13.23 -13.15
C LEU A 316 12.49 13.32 -12.23
N LEU A 317 11.58 14.26 -12.49
CA LEU A 317 10.40 14.51 -11.65
C LEU A 317 9.50 13.28 -11.45
N PRO A 318 9.16 12.47 -12.48
CA PRO A 318 8.37 11.26 -12.27
C PRO A 318 9.02 10.31 -11.26
N TYR A 319 10.35 10.15 -11.32
CA TYR A 319 11.10 9.28 -10.42
C TYR A 319 11.17 9.84 -9.00
N ILE A 320 11.36 11.15 -8.85
CA ILE A 320 11.32 11.81 -7.54
C ILE A 320 9.95 11.59 -6.89
N HIS A 321 8.87 11.78 -7.65
CA HIS A 321 7.51 11.58 -7.17
C HIS A 321 7.22 10.13 -6.76
N VAL A 322 7.59 9.15 -7.60
CA VAL A 322 7.43 7.73 -7.21
C VAL A 322 8.20 7.44 -5.93
N ASN A 323 9.48 7.83 -5.84
CA ASN A 323 10.30 7.46 -4.69
C ASN A 323 9.90 8.20 -3.40
N LEU A 324 9.44 9.45 -3.53
CA LEU A 324 8.82 10.17 -2.43
C LEU A 324 7.55 9.48 -1.96
N GLY A 325 6.69 9.03 -2.89
CA GLY A 325 5.49 8.24 -2.57
C GLY A 325 5.83 6.96 -1.82
N VAL A 326 6.84 6.22 -2.27
CA VAL A 326 7.32 5.00 -1.61
C VAL A 326 7.89 5.28 -0.21
N ALA A 327 8.62 6.38 -0.03
CA ALA A 327 9.10 6.79 1.29
C ALA A 327 7.96 7.21 2.24
N LEU A 328 6.94 7.90 1.72
CA LEU A 328 5.74 8.27 2.47
C LEU A 328 4.92 7.05 2.86
N GLU A 329 4.79 6.07 1.98
CA GLU A 329 4.11 4.80 2.26
C GLU A 329 4.79 4.02 3.39
N ALA A 330 6.13 3.98 3.40
CA ALA A 330 6.91 3.41 4.50
C ALA A 330 6.75 4.18 5.82
N ASP A 331 6.51 5.50 5.75
CA ASP A 331 6.14 6.32 6.92
C ASP A 331 4.66 6.13 7.30
N GLY A 332 3.85 5.47 6.46
CA GLY A 332 2.43 5.21 6.67
C GLY A 332 1.48 6.29 6.15
N MET A 333 1.99 7.25 5.39
CA MET A 333 1.26 8.40 4.85
C MET A 333 0.72 8.11 3.43
N LEU A 334 -0.37 7.33 3.36
CA LEU A 334 -0.88 6.80 2.10
C LEU A 334 -1.62 7.84 1.25
N LEU A 335 -2.29 8.82 1.86
CA LEU A 335 -2.95 9.90 1.09
C LEU A 335 -1.91 10.82 0.43
N ASN A 336 -0.81 11.11 1.12
CA ASN A 336 0.30 11.85 0.51
C ASN A 336 1.01 11.02 -0.55
N ALA A 337 1.21 9.72 -0.30
CA ALA A 337 1.79 8.82 -1.29
C ALA A 337 0.96 8.76 -2.58
N SER A 338 -0.38 8.66 -2.47
CA SER A 338 -1.26 8.61 -3.64
C SER A 338 -1.17 9.88 -4.50
N GLU A 339 -1.09 11.07 -3.90
CA GLU A 339 -0.92 12.30 -4.69
C GLU A 339 0.41 12.34 -5.45
N HIS A 340 1.51 11.85 -4.86
CA HIS A 340 2.78 11.79 -5.58
C HIS A 340 2.80 10.70 -6.67
N TYR A 341 2.22 9.53 -6.43
CA TYR A 341 2.07 8.52 -7.49
C TYR A 341 1.22 9.03 -8.66
N LYS A 342 0.16 9.79 -8.35
CA LYS A 342 -0.67 10.46 -9.35
C LYS A 342 0.10 11.52 -10.14
N GLU A 343 0.87 12.38 -9.48
CA GLU A 343 1.70 13.37 -10.18
C GLU A 343 2.75 12.68 -11.07
N ALA A 344 3.36 11.58 -10.60
CA ALA A 344 4.26 10.80 -11.43
C ALA A 344 3.58 10.25 -12.69
N ALA A 345 2.36 9.72 -12.57
CA ALA A 345 1.58 9.22 -13.70
C ALA A 345 1.13 10.34 -14.66
N ILE A 346 0.86 11.55 -14.15
CA ILE A 346 0.54 12.72 -14.99
C ILE A 346 1.76 13.14 -15.82
N ARG A 347 2.95 13.14 -15.20
CA ARG A 347 4.20 13.55 -15.86
C ARG A 347 4.73 12.52 -16.84
N ASP A 348 4.53 11.24 -16.54
CA ASP A 348 4.83 10.13 -17.43
C ASP A 348 3.61 9.20 -17.58
N PRO A 349 2.70 9.50 -18.53
CA PRO A 349 1.47 8.72 -18.74
C PRO A 349 1.68 7.26 -19.14
N LYS A 350 2.91 6.87 -19.53
CA LYS A 350 3.24 5.47 -19.85
C LYS A 350 3.75 4.70 -18.63
N ASN A 351 3.86 5.35 -17.48
CA ASN A 351 4.35 4.75 -16.25
C ASN A 351 3.28 3.90 -15.55
N PHE A 352 3.03 2.71 -16.11
CA PHE A 352 2.11 1.72 -15.54
C PHE A 352 2.47 1.32 -14.09
N LYS A 353 3.73 1.45 -13.69
CA LYS A 353 4.18 1.16 -12.32
C LYS A 353 3.69 2.21 -11.33
N ALA A 354 3.77 3.50 -11.68
CA ALA A 354 3.22 4.59 -10.88
C ALA A 354 1.71 4.45 -10.70
N LEU A 355 0.99 4.05 -11.76
CA LEU A 355 -0.45 3.76 -11.71
C LEU A 355 -0.80 2.58 -10.79
N LYS A 356 0.00 1.51 -10.79
CA LYS A 356 -0.16 0.39 -9.85
C LYS A 356 0.07 0.84 -8.41
N LEU A 357 1.14 1.58 -8.14
CA LEU A 357 1.43 2.12 -6.81
C LEU A 357 0.33 3.07 -6.33
N LEU A 358 -0.20 3.93 -7.22
CA LEU A 358 -1.37 4.76 -6.97
C LEU A 358 -2.58 3.89 -6.56
N GLY A 359 -2.86 2.84 -7.33
CA GLY A 359 -3.92 1.88 -7.03
C GLY A 359 -3.78 1.24 -5.65
N GLY A 360 -2.59 0.75 -5.31
CA GLY A 360 -2.28 0.18 -4.00
C GLY A 360 -2.46 1.17 -2.85
N ALA A 361 -1.98 2.42 -3.00
CA ALA A 361 -2.15 3.45 -1.99
C ALA A 361 -3.63 3.82 -1.78
N LEU A 362 -4.39 3.98 -2.87
CA LEU A 362 -5.84 4.27 -2.84
C LEU A 362 -6.62 3.13 -2.18
N TYR A 363 -6.27 1.87 -2.48
CA TYR A 363 -6.83 0.70 -1.79
C TYR A 363 -6.52 0.73 -0.28
N GLY A 364 -5.29 1.09 0.07
CA GLY A 364 -4.83 1.23 1.45
C GLY A 364 -5.61 2.26 2.27
N VAL A 365 -6.04 3.37 1.66
CA VAL A 365 -6.88 4.40 2.32
C VAL A 365 -8.39 4.13 2.22
N GLY A 366 -8.79 3.09 1.48
CA GLY A 366 -10.19 2.69 1.30
C GLY A 366 -10.92 3.37 0.14
N GLU A 367 -10.22 4.07 -0.75
CA GLU A 367 -10.78 4.72 -1.95
C GLU A 367 -10.86 3.72 -3.12
N TYR A 368 -11.61 2.63 -2.92
CA TYR A 368 -11.57 1.46 -3.80
C TYR A 368 -11.95 1.74 -5.26
N ARG A 369 -12.93 2.62 -5.51
CA ARG A 369 -13.32 3.00 -6.88
C ARG A 369 -12.23 3.76 -7.62
N ALA A 370 -11.45 4.57 -6.91
CA ALA A 370 -10.32 5.28 -7.50
C ALA A 370 -9.15 4.31 -7.73
N ALA A 371 -8.95 3.35 -6.81
CA ALA A 371 -7.97 2.28 -6.96
C ALA A 371 -8.25 1.41 -8.19
N GLU A 372 -9.50 0.97 -8.39
CA GLU A 372 -9.92 0.17 -9.55
C GLU A 372 -9.54 0.88 -10.86
N LYS A 373 -9.86 2.17 -11.00
CA LYS A 373 -9.53 2.95 -12.20
C LYS A 373 -8.03 3.00 -12.48
N ALA A 374 -7.22 3.31 -11.47
CA ALA A 374 -5.77 3.39 -11.62
C ALA A 374 -5.15 2.03 -12.00
N LEU A 375 -5.65 0.94 -11.41
CA LEU A 375 -5.17 -0.42 -11.70
C LEU A 375 -5.58 -0.90 -13.08
N MET A 376 -6.81 -0.60 -13.52
CA MET A 376 -7.24 -0.88 -14.89
C MET A 376 -6.40 -0.13 -15.92
N GLU A 377 -6.03 1.13 -15.65
CA GLU A 377 -5.13 1.90 -16.52
C GLU A 377 -3.72 1.30 -16.55
N ALA A 378 -3.19 0.85 -15.40
CA ALA A 378 -1.91 0.14 -15.36
C ALA A 378 -1.94 -1.15 -16.20
N ILE A 379 -3.02 -1.95 -16.10
CA ILE A 379 -3.22 -3.18 -16.88
C ILE A 379 -3.40 -2.87 -18.36
N PHE A 380 -4.08 -1.77 -18.71
CA PHE A 380 -4.23 -1.36 -20.10
C PHE A 380 -2.87 -1.05 -20.76
N LEU A 381 -1.99 -0.35 -20.03
CA LEU A 381 -0.63 -0.05 -20.49
C LEU A 381 0.29 -1.29 -20.51
N LYS A 382 0.08 -2.21 -19.57
CA LYS A 382 0.82 -3.48 -19.48
C LYS A 382 -0.10 -4.63 -19.06
N ASN A 383 -0.58 -5.37 -20.06
CA ASN A 383 -1.58 -6.42 -19.88
C ASN A 383 -1.04 -7.65 -19.13
N ASP A 384 0.26 -7.95 -19.22
CA ASP A 384 0.91 -9.08 -18.54
C ASP A 384 1.46 -8.70 -17.16
N TYR A 385 0.81 -7.75 -16.47
CA TYR A 385 1.30 -7.21 -15.20
C TYR A 385 0.61 -7.86 -13.99
N ALA A 386 1.14 -9.02 -13.58
CA ALA A 386 0.54 -9.87 -12.55
C ALA A 386 0.23 -9.12 -11.23
N ASP A 387 1.14 -8.27 -10.74
CA ASP A 387 0.93 -7.52 -9.50
C ASP A 387 -0.28 -6.56 -9.60
N ALA A 388 -0.53 -5.94 -10.76
CA ALA A 388 -1.68 -5.07 -10.94
C ALA A 388 -2.99 -5.87 -11.01
N HIS A 389 -2.98 -7.06 -11.61
CA HIS A 389 -4.11 -7.99 -11.54
C HIS A 389 -4.41 -8.43 -10.10
N CYS A 390 -3.37 -8.73 -9.31
CA CYS A 390 -3.51 -9.08 -7.89
C CYS A 390 -4.10 -7.92 -7.06
N ASP A 391 -3.60 -6.70 -7.25
CA ASP A 391 -4.11 -5.51 -6.56
C ASP A 391 -5.54 -5.18 -7.00
N LEU A 392 -5.88 -5.40 -8.27
CA LEU A 392 -7.24 -5.22 -8.80
C LEU A 392 -8.19 -6.24 -8.18
N GLY A 393 -7.80 -7.51 -8.11
CA GLY A 393 -8.58 -8.56 -7.43
C GLY A 393 -8.85 -8.21 -5.97
N SER A 394 -7.84 -7.71 -5.25
CA SER A 394 -8.00 -7.26 -3.86
C SER A 394 -8.97 -6.08 -3.73
N THR A 395 -8.87 -5.13 -4.66
CA THR A 395 -9.75 -3.95 -4.72
C THR A 395 -11.20 -4.33 -4.98
N LEU A 396 -11.44 -5.24 -5.93
CA LEU A 396 -12.77 -5.74 -6.28
C LEU A 396 -13.42 -6.51 -5.12
N HIS A 397 -12.65 -7.36 -4.44
CA HIS A 397 -13.12 -8.07 -3.25
C HIS A 397 -13.53 -7.09 -2.14
N ALA A 398 -12.74 -6.02 -1.91
CA ALA A 398 -13.09 -5.01 -0.93
C ALA A 398 -14.35 -4.20 -1.30
N MET A 399 -14.73 -4.17 -2.58
CA MET A 399 -15.98 -3.60 -3.07
C MET A 399 -17.15 -4.60 -3.04
N GLY A 400 -16.91 -5.87 -2.69
CA GLY A 400 -17.88 -6.97 -2.67
C GLY A 400 -18.11 -7.65 -4.02
N ASP A 401 -17.26 -7.37 -5.02
CA ASP A 401 -17.33 -7.98 -6.36
C ASP A 401 -16.42 -9.23 -6.42
N ASP A 402 -16.81 -10.26 -5.68
CA ASP A 402 -16.01 -11.46 -5.46
C ASP A 402 -15.76 -12.27 -6.74
N GLU A 403 -16.69 -12.25 -7.70
CA GLU A 403 -16.56 -12.98 -8.96
C GLU A 403 -15.47 -12.39 -9.85
N ARG A 404 -15.48 -11.06 -10.06
CA ARG A 404 -14.41 -10.38 -10.79
C ARG A 404 -13.09 -10.45 -10.03
N ALA A 405 -13.12 -10.41 -8.70
CA ALA A 405 -11.92 -10.60 -7.89
C ALA A 405 -11.25 -11.96 -8.12
N ILE A 406 -12.01 -13.06 -8.11
CA ILE A 406 -11.48 -14.41 -8.40
C ILE A 406 -10.84 -14.45 -9.78
N HIS A 407 -11.49 -13.87 -10.79
CA HIS A 407 -10.97 -13.84 -12.16
C HIS A 407 -9.63 -13.11 -12.27
N GLU A 408 -9.52 -11.94 -11.65
CA GLU A 408 -8.28 -11.15 -11.69
C GLU A 408 -7.14 -11.80 -10.87
N PHE A 409 -7.45 -12.42 -9.73
CA PHE A 409 -6.45 -13.24 -9.03
C PHE A 409 -5.98 -14.44 -9.85
N GLN A 410 -6.90 -15.11 -10.57
CA GLN A 410 -6.54 -16.23 -11.43
C GLN A 410 -5.65 -15.77 -12.59
N LYS A 411 -5.94 -14.63 -13.23
CA LYS A 411 -5.04 -14.02 -14.23
C LYS A 411 -3.65 -13.75 -13.68
N ALA A 412 -3.55 -13.17 -12.48
CA ALA A 412 -2.24 -12.93 -11.86
C ALA A 412 -1.45 -14.24 -11.68
N ILE A 413 -2.13 -15.32 -11.29
CA ILE A 413 -1.55 -16.67 -11.15
C ILE A 413 -1.21 -17.28 -12.52
N ASP A 414 -2.03 -17.08 -13.55
CA ASP A 414 -1.77 -17.60 -14.90
C ASP A 414 -0.55 -16.92 -15.52
N ILE A 415 -0.38 -15.61 -15.30
CA ILE A 415 0.80 -14.85 -15.71
C ILE A 415 2.04 -15.27 -14.88
N LYS A 416 1.87 -15.41 -13.56
CA LYS A 416 2.94 -15.78 -12.63
C LYS A 416 2.47 -16.89 -11.66
N PRO A 417 2.71 -18.19 -11.97
CA PRO A 417 2.17 -19.33 -11.20
C PRO A 417 2.61 -19.43 -9.74
N ASP A 418 3.73 -18.81 -9.40
CA ASP A 418 4.34 -18.73 -8.06
C ASP A 418 4.06 -17.39 -7.36
N HIS A 419 3.13 -16.57 -7.86
CA HIS A 419 2.79 -15.29 -7.25
C HIS A 419 2.15 -15.46 -5.87
N VAL A 420 2.95 -15.29 -4.82
CA VAL A 420 2.58 -15.56 -3.43
C VAL A 420 1.38 -14.74 -2.97
N ASP A 421 1.36 -13.42 -3.22
CA ASP A 421 0.25 -12.57 -2.75
C ASP A 421 -1.08 -12.92 -3.44
N ALA A 422 -1.08 -13.18 -4.75
CA ALA A 422 -2.28 -13.60 -5.48
C ALA A 422 -2.83 -14.93 -4.95
N LEU A 423 -1.96 -15.91 -4.69
CA LEU A 423 -2.36 -17.19 -4.08
C LEU A 423 -2.92 -16.99 -2.67
N TYR A 424 -2.24 -16.20 -1.84
CA TYR A 424 -2.66 -15.94 -0.46
C TYR A 424 -4.02 -15.21 -0.41
N ASN A 425 -4.18 -14.17 -1.25
CA ASN A 425 -5.39 -13.37 -1.32
C ASN A 425 -6.57 -14.16 -1.90
N LEU A 426 -6.35 -14.96 -2.94
CA LEU A 426 -7.37 -15.86 -3.49
C LEU A 426 -7.79 -16.92 -2.45
N GLY A 427 -6.84 -17.45 -1.68
CA GLY A 427 -7.14 -18.34 -0.55
C GLY A 427 -8.00 -17.67 0.51
N GLY A 428 -7.73 -16.40 0.82
CA GLY A 428 -8.54 -15.57 1.71
C GLY A 428 -9.95 -15.40 1.20
N LEU A 429 -10.09 -15.00 -0.07
CA LEU A 429 -11.37 -14.84 -0.75
C LEU A 429 -12.19 -16.13 -0.73
N PHE A 430 -11.58 -17.27 -1.09
CA PHE A 430 -12.26 -18.57 -1.03
C PHE A 430 -12.74 -18.93 0.36
N ARG A 431 -11.96 -18.62 1.40
CA ARG A 431 -12.37 -18.85 2.79
C ARG A 431 -13.58 -17.99 3.14
N ASP A 432 -13.56 -16.72 2.75
CA ASP A 432 -14.60 -15.75 3.11
C ASP A 432 -15.94 -16.07 2.43
N ILE A 433 -15.92 -16.64 1.21
CA ILE A 433 -17.12 -17.19 0.53
C ILE A 433 -17.45 -18.64 0.91
N GLY A 434 -16.78 -19.23 1.91
CA GLY A 434 -17.06 -20.56 2.44
C GLY A 434 -16.52 -21.75 1.62
N ARG A 435 -15.70 -21.50 0.59
CA ARG A 435 -15.02 -22.53 -0.22
C ARG A 435 -13.73 -22.99 0.46
N PHE A 436 -13.86 -23.58 1.64
CA PHE A 436 -12.74 -23.88 2.53
C PHE A 436 -11.68 -24.81 1.95
N GLN A 437 -12.05 -25.82 1.15
CA GLN A 437 -11.06 -26.73 0.55
C GLN A 437 -10.14 -26.01 -0.43
N ARG A 438 -10.72 -25.21 -1.34
CA ARG A 438 -9.96 -24.38 -2.29
C ARG A 438 -9.07 -23.37 -1.59
N ALA A 439 -9.55 -22.80 -0.48
CA ALA A 439 -8.73 -21.92 0.36
C ALA A 439 -7.49 -22.64 0.90
N ALA A 440 -7.66 -23.84 1.45
CA ALA A 440 -6.55 -24.65 1.97
C ALA A 440 -5.55 -25.04 0.88
N GLU A 441 -6.02 -25.36 -0.34
CA GLU A 441 -5.17 -25.61 -1.52
C GLU A 441 -4.31 -24.40 -1.87
N MET A 442 -4.91 -23.20 -1.97
CA MET A 442 -4.17 -21.98 -2.29
C MET A 442 -3.11 -21.66 -1.24
N TYR A 443 -3.44 -21.78 0.05
CA TYR A 443 -2.45 -21.61 1.11
C TYR A 443 -1.35 -22.67 1.08
N SER A 444 -1.65 -23.90 0.66
CA SER A 444 -0.64 -24.95 0.48
C SER A 444 0.35 -24.61 -0.64
N ARG A 445 -0.13 -23.99 -1.73
CA ARG A 445 0.74 -23.45 -2.79
C ARG A 445 1.63 -22.32 -2.27
N VAL A 446 1.11 -21.41 -1.45
CA VAL A 446 1.93 -20.38 -0.78
C VAL A 446 3.05 -21.02 0.04
N LEU A 447 2.73 -22.05 0.84
CA LEU A 447 3.71 -22.75 1.68
C LEU A 447 4.71 -23.57 0.88
N THR A 448 4.39 -23.95 -0.35
CA THR A 448 5.34 -24.59 -1.28
C THR A 448 6.42 -23.60 -1.70
N GLN A 449 6.05 -22.33 -1.94
CA GLN A 449 6.99 -21.26 -2.28
C GLN A 449 7.71 -20.70 -1.06
N GLN A 450 6.99 -20.57 0.06
CA GLN A 450 7.49 -19.99 1.31
C GLN A 450 7.12 -20.89 2.50
N PRO A 451 7.91 -21.95 2.80
CA PRO A 451 7.62 -22.87 3.90
C PRO A 451 7.55 -22.21 5.29
N GLY A 452 8.21 -21.05 5.46
CA GLY A 452 8.18 -20.26 6.70
C GLY A 452 6.97 -19.34 6.86
N HIS A 453 6.05 -19.29 5.89
CA HIS A 453 4.95 -18.32 5.89
C HIS A 453 3.87 -18.68 6.95
N TRP A 454 4.07 -18.18 8.17
CA TRP A 454 3.22 -18.53 9.31
C TRP A 454 1.75 -18.13 9.15
N ARG A 455 1.44 -17.01 8.49
CA ARG A 455 0.05 -16.58 8.24
C ARG A 455 -0.67 -17.54 7.28
N ALA A 456 -0.01 -17.95 6.19
CA ALA A 456 -0.56 -18.93 5.26
C ALA A 456 -0.82 -20.27 5.98
N GLN A 457 0.13 -20.71 6.82
CA GLN A 457 -0.04 -21.89 7.65
C GLN A 457 -1.23 -21.81 8.61
N LEU A 458 -1.39 -20.65 9.28
CA LEU A 458 -2.52 -20.41 10.17
C LEU A 458 -3.85 -20.38 9.41
N ASN A 459 -3.92 -19.65 8.29
CA ASN A 459 -5.15 -19.56 7.51
C ASN A 459 -5.51 -20.88 6.84
N ARG A 460 -4.52 -21.70 6.46
CA ARG A 460 -4.72 -23.09 6.05
C ARG A 460 -5.36 -23.90 7.17
N ALA A 461 -4.87 -23.80 8.41
CA ALA A 461 -5.46 -24.48 9.56
C ALA A 461 -6.93 -24.06 9.80
N VAL A 462 -7.23 -22.77 9.67
CA VAL A 462 -8.59 -22.23 9.78
C VAL A 462 -9.48 -22.72 8.64
N ALA A 463 -8.98 -22.73 7.41
CA ALA A 463 -9.71 -23.26 6.25
C ALA A 463 -10.02 -24.75 6.41
N LEU A 464 -9.04 -25.58 6.78
CA LEU A 464 -9.24 -27.01 7.06
C LEU A 464 -10.28 -27.25 8.16
N LEU A 465 -10.28 -26.40 9.20
CA LEU A 465 -11.30 -26.47 10.25
C LEU A 465 -12.70 -26.15 9.71
N GLY A 466 -12.82 -25.14 8.84
CA GLY A 466 -14.06 -24.80 8.14
C GLY A 466 -14.55 -25.89 7.20
N ALA A 467 -13.63 -26.64 6.57
CA ALA A 467 -13.93 -27.81 5.74
C ALA A 467 -14.35 -29.05 6.57
N GLY A 468 -14.20 -29.00 7.90
CA GLY A 468 -14.50 -30.13 8.79
C GLY A 468 -13.33 -31.11 8.99
N GLU A 469 -12.17 -30.85 8.39
CA GLU A 469 -10.96 -31.67 8.47
C GLU A 469 -10.19 -31.41 9.78
N ASN A 470 -10.81 -31.73 10.92
CA ASN A 470 -10.33 -31.38 12.26
C ASN A 470 -8.90 -31.90 12.57
N GLU A 471 -8.56 -33.10 12.10
CA GLU A 471 -7.24 -33.70 12.33
C GLU A 471 -6.13 -32.98 11.56
N GLU A 472 -6.39 -32.60 10.30
CA GLU A 472 -5.45 -31.84 9.49
C GLU A 472 -5.30 -30.41 9.99
N ALA A 473 -6.41 -29.76 10.33
CA ALA A 473 -6.43 -28.46 10.97
C ALA A 473 -5.55 -28.46 12.24
N ARG A 474 -5.66 -29.49 13.09
CA ARG A 474 -4.85 -29.62 14.30
C ARG A 474 -3.36 -29.76 14.00
N LYS A 475 -2.97 -30.51 12.96
CA LYS A 475 -1.57 -30.59 12.51
C LYS A 475 -1.09 -29.21 12.05
N ALA A 476 -1.87 -28.53 11.22
CA ALA A 476 -1.54 -27.21 10.70
C ALA A 476 -1.42 -26.15 11.81
N PHE A 477 -2.30 -26.15 12.81
CA PHE A 477 -2.21 -25.30 14.00
C PHE A 477 -0.95 -25.57 14.83
N LYS A 478 -0.52 -26.84 14.96
CA LYS A 478 0.74 -27.18 15.64
C LYS A 478 1.95 -26.63 14.89
N GLU A 479 1.95 -26.69 13.56
CA GLU A 479 3.00 -26.12 12.72
C GLU A 479 3.03 -24.59 12.82
N ALA A 480 1.88 -23.92 12.75
CA ALA A 480 1.79 -22.48 12.98
C ALA A 480 2.27 -22.08 14.38
N LEU A 481 1.98 -22.90 15.40
CA LEU A 481 2.50 -22.70 16.76
C LEU A 481 4.03 -22.89 16.82
N LYS A 482 4.60 -23.87 16.12
CA LYS A 482 6.06 -24.03 16.03
C LYS A 482 6.74 -22.82 15.39
N LEU A 483 6.12 -22.24 14.36
CA LEU A 483 6.66 -21.08 13.65
C LEU A 483 6.57 -19.77 14.47
N THR A 484 5.56 -19.63 15.34
CA THR A 484 5.26 -18.33 15.97
C THR A 484 5.37 -18.30 17.49
N ASN A 485 5.29 -19.46 18.15
CA ASN A 485 5.19 -19.63 19.60
C ASN A 485 4.10 -18.77 20.27
N ARG A 486 3.01 -18.46 19.55
CA ARG A 486 1.91 -17.60 20.04
C ARG A 486 0.95 -18.34 20.97
N ILE A 487 0.62 -17.71 22.10
CA ILE A 487 -0.26 -18.29 23.16
C ILE A 487 -1.68 -18.52 22.64
N GLU A 488 -2.17 -17.67 21.74
CA GLU A 488 -3.52 -17.78 21.17
C GLU A 488 -3.70 -19.08 20.38
N LEU A 489 -2.65 -19.55 19.70
CA LEU A 489 -2.66 -20.82 18.97
C LEU A 489 -2.67 -22.02 19.93
N TYR A 490 -1.98 -21.90 21.06
CA TYR A 490 -2.04 -22.90 22.12
C TYR A 490 -3.46 -23.01 22.71
N ASP A 491 -4.10 -21.86 22.99
CA ASP A 491 -5.47 -21.82 23.50
C ASP A 491 -6.48 -22.40 22.49
N ALA A 492 -6.32 -22.09 21.20
CA ALA A 492 -7.14 -22.66 20.12
C ALA A 492 -7.01 -24.19 20.06
N LEU A 493 -5.77 -24.71 20.10
CA LEU A 493 -5.51 -26.15 20.15
C LEU A 493 -6.11 -26.82 21.39
N ARG A 494 -6.08 -26.15 22.54
CA ARG A 494 -6.68 -26.65 23.79
C ARG A 494 -8.21 -26.70 23.70
N GLN A 495 -8.84 -25.71 23.08
CA GLN A 495 -10.30 -25.69 22.87
C GLN A 495 -10.74 -26.78 21.89
N LEU A 496 -10.02 -26.97 20.77
CA LEU A 496 -10.29 -28.05 19.81
C LEU A 496 -10.28 -29.42 20.51
N LYS A 497 -9.25 -29.72 21.32
CA LYS A 497 -9.20 -30.95 22.13
C LYS A 497 -10.38 -31.09 23.11
N ARG A 498 -10.87 -29.98 23.67
CA ARG A 498 -12.01 -29.99 24.60
C ARG A 498 -13.32 -30.28 23.86
N LEU A 499 -13.49 -29.74 22.66
CA LEU A 499 -14.65 -30.00 21.80
C LEU A 499 -14.69 -31.46 21.33
N GLU A 500 -13.54 -32.02 20.94
CA GLU A 500 -13.40 -33.45 20.60
C GLU A 500 -13.78 -34.34 21.78
N ARG A 501 -13.25 -34.07 22.99
CA ARG A 501 -13.60 -34.81 24.21
C ARG A 501 -15.08 -34.70 24.58
N LYS A 502 -15.73 -33.56 24.31
CA LYS A 502 -17.17 -33.39 24.53
C LYS A 502 -17.99 -34.21 23.52
N LYS A 503 -17.59 -34.22 22.24
CA LYS A 503 -18.21 -35.09 21.23
C LYS A 503 -18.07 -36.57 21.58
N SER A 504 -16.88 -37.01 22.01
CA SER A 504 -16.63 -38.41 22.37
C SER A 504 -17.39 -38.87 23.63
N VAL A 505 -17.64 -37.96 24.57
CA VAL A 505 -18.46 -38.24 25.76
C VAL A 505 -19.95 -38.27 25.40
N SER A 506 -20.39 -37.44 24.46
CA SER A 506 -21.78 -37.43 23.97
C SER A 506 -22.12 -38.68 23.16
N THR A 507 -21.18 -39.24 22.40
CA THR A 507 -21.39 -40.49 21.63
C THR A 507 -21.43 -41.73 22.51
N ASN A 508 -20.81 -41.71 23.70
CA ASN A 508 -20.74 -42.86 24.60
C ASN A 508 -21.93 -42.99 25.57
N VAL A 509 -22.88 -42.05 25.55
CA VAL A 509 -24.08 -42.07 26.42
C VAL A 509 -25.33 -42.57 25.65
N GLY A 510 -25.22 -42.83 24.34
CA GLY A 510 -26.34 -43.18 23.47
C GLY A 510 -26.38 -44.62 22.98
N GLU A 511 -26.12 -45.63 23.81
CA GLU A 511 -26.39 -47.04 23.45
C GLU A 511 -26.88 -47.84 24.66
N LYS A 512 -28.21 -47.82 24.89
CA LYS A 512 -28.99 -48.92 25.47
C LYS A 512 -30.50 -48.72 25.24
N SER A 513 -30.96 -49.29 24.13
CA SER A 513 -32.27 -49.91 23.85
C SER A 513 -33.59 -49.22 24.28
N THR A 514 -34.41 -48.82 23.30
CA THR A 514 -35.75 -49.42 23.00
C THR A 514 -36.28 -48.92 21.63
N PRO A 515 -37.16 -49.67 20.93
CA PRO A 515 -37.39 -49.51 19.50
C PRO A 515 -38.70 -48.77 19.12
N ALA A 516 -38.67 -48.23 17.89
CA ALA A 516 -39.78 -47.94 16.98
C ALA A 516 -40.79 -46.82 17.34
N LEU A 517 -40.69 -45.70 16.62
CA LEU A 517 -41.78 -45.24 15.74
C LEU A 517 -41.19 -44.46 14.55
N GLN A 518 -41.62 -44.82 13.34
CA GLN A 518 -41.37 -44.08 12.10
C GLN A 518 -42.06 -42.70 12.17
N ASN A 519 -41.39 -41.62 11.78
CA ASN A 519 -41.66 -40.86 10.54
C ASN A 519 -40.90 -39.51 10.50
N SER A 520 -40.40 -39.17 9.31
CA SER A 520 -40.17 -37.83 8.75
C SER A 520 -39.65 -36.65 9.62
N GLY A 521 -38.51 -36.10 9.20
CA GLY A 521 -38.33 -34.65 9.04
C GLY A 521 -37.83 -33.83 10.23
N SER A 522 -36.71 -33.16 10.00
CA SER A 522 -36.31 -31.87 10.59
C SER A 522 -35.80 -31.81 12.04
N HIS A 523 -34.70 -31.05 12.17
CA HIS A 523 -34.12 -30.44 13.38
C HIS A 523 -33.47 -31.36 14.42
N ALA A 524 -32.16 -31.56 14.24
CA ALA A 524 -31.26 -31.74 15.36
C ALA A 524 -31.31 -30.47 16.24
N GLU A 525 -31.83 -30.61 17.46
CA GLU A 525 -31.83 -29.54 18.46
C GLU A 525 -30.38 -29.28 18.91
N GLU A 526 -29.76 -28.26 18.30
CA GLU A 526 -28.56 -27.60 18.83
C GLU A 526 -28.90 -26.96 20.18
N GLU A 527 -28.08 -27.17 21.22
CA GLU A 527 -28.02 -26.27 22.38
C GLU A 527 -27.50 -24.89 21.93
N GLY A 528 -28.35 -24.14 21.23
CA GLY A 528 -28.03 -22.83 20.64
C GLY A 528 -28.15 -21.67 21.64
N SER A 529 -27.60 -20.52 21.30
CA SER A 529 -27.99 -19.25 21.92
C SER A 529 -29.18 -18.66 21.16
N LEU A 530 -30.20 -18.17 21.85
CA LEU A 530 -31.31 -17.46 21.21
C LEU A 530 -31.01 -15.97 21.14
N VAL A 531 -31.22 -15.35 19.98
CA VAL A 531 -31.23 -13.90 19.83
C VAL A 531 -32.66 -13.42 20.06
N ILE A 532 -32.83 -12.52 21.03
CA ILE A 532 -34.15 -12.05 21.46
C ILE A 532 -34.30 -10.55 21.17
N GLU A 533 -35.51 -10.17 20.74
CA GLU A 533 -35.91 -8.79 20.48
C GLU A 533 -35.58 -7.83 21.64
N ALA A 534 -35.19 -6.60 21.30
CA ALA A 534 -34.78 -5.58 22.26
C ALA A 534 -35.87 -5.25 23.31
N THR A 535 -37.14 -5.29 22.91
CA THR A 535 -38.31 -4.98 23.76
C THR A 535 -38.49 -5.93 24.94
N ARG A 536 -37.94 -7.15 24.84
CA ARG A 536 -38.01 -8.16 25.91
C ARG A 536 -36.95 -7.99 26.99
N PHE A 537 -35.94 -7.15 26.74
CA PHE A 537 -34.93 -6.81 27.75
C PHE A 537 -35.39 -5.59 28.55
N ARG A 538 -35.62 -5.78 29.84
CA ARG A 538 -36.03 -4.73 30.77
C ARG A 538 -34.88 -4.36 31.71
N GLN A 539 -34.80 -3.09 32.04
CA GLN A 539 -33.81 -2.58 32.99
C GLN A 539 -34.36 -2.66 34.40
N VAL A 540 -33.58 -3.22 35.32
CA VAL A 540 -33.95 -3.29 36.76
C VAL A 540 -33.81 -1.93 37.43
N SER A 541 -32.96 -1.06 36.88
CA SER A 541 -32.79 0.32 37.34
C SER A 541 -32.35 1.20 36.17
N GLY A 542 -32.67 2.49 36.22
CA GLY A 542 -32.21 3.48 35.24
C GLY A 542 -30.69 3.67 35.16
N LYS A 543 -29.91 2.94 35.98
CA LYS A 543 -28.44 2.90 35.91
C LYS A 543 -27.92 1.86 34.91
N THR A 544 -28.78 0.97 34.43
CA THR A 544 -28.46 -0.08 33.45
C THR A 544 -28.41 0.56 32.07
N THR A 545 -27.33 0.37 31.33
CA THR A 545 -27.22 0.94 29.98
C THR A 545 -28.21 0.24 29.01
N PRO A 546 -29.01 0.98 28.21
CA PRO A 546 -29.88 0.38 27.20
C PRO A 546 -29.09 -0.35 26.10
N ARG A 547 -29.66 -1.42 25.54
CA ARG A 547 -29.00 -2.27 24.53
C ARG A 547 -28.59 -1.52 23.27
N GLN A 548 -29.49 -0.72 22.70
CA GLN A 548 -29.23 0.04 21.46
C GLN A 548 -28.06 1.01 21.66
N TRP A 549 -28.11 1.80 22.73
CA TRP A 549 -27.03 2.71 23.11
C TRP A 549 -25.70 2.01 23.43
N LEU A 550 -25.74 0.84 24.08
CA LEU A 550 -24.53 0.05 24.32
C LEU A 550 -23.90 -0.44 23.01
N THR A 551 -24.73 -0.84 22.03
CA THR A 551 -24.24 -1.32 20.73
C THR A 551 -23.43 -0.23 20.03
N HIS A 552 -23.99 0.98 19.92
CA HIS A 552 -23.29 2.14 19.36
C HIS A 552 -22.03 2.49 20.16
N ALA A 553 -22.11 2.48 21.50
CA ALA A 553 -20.96 2.77 22.34
C ALA A 553 -19.82 1.75 22.14
N LEU A 554 -20.13 0.46 22.02
CA LEU A 554 -19.14 -0.59 21.77
C LEU A 554 -18.48 -0.44 20.39
N ASP A 555 -19.26 -0.10 19.36
CA ASP A 555 -18.73 0.19 18.02
C ASP A 555 -17.78 1.41 18.05
N ILE A 556 -18.16 2.50 18.72
CA ILE A 556 -17.27 3.65 18.92
C ILE A 556 -16.02 3.25 19.72
N ARG A 557 -16.14 2.41 20.76
CA ARG A 557 -14.97 1.90 21.51
C ARG A 557 -14.05 1.07 20.62
N HIS A 558 -14.60 0.24 19.73
CA HIS A 558 -13.82 -0.52 18.76
C HIS A 558 -13.08 0.43 17.81
N PHE A 559 -13.78 1.43 17.28
CA PHE A 559 -13.20 2.47 16.42
C PHE A 559 -12.09 3.26 17.12
N GLN A 560 -12.30 3.68 18.38
CA GLN A 560 -11.29 4.34 19.21
C GLN A 560 -10.04 3.46 19.37
N ARG A 561 -10.20 2.16 19.64
CA ARG A 561 -9.08 1.24 19.80
C ARG A 561 -8.32 1.00 18.50
N HIS A 562 -9.04 0.93 17.38
CA HIS A 562 -8.47 0.75 16.05
C HIS A 562 -7.67 2.00 15.61
N THR A 563 -8.27 3.18 15.73
CA THR A 563 -7.64 4.47 15.35
C THR A 563 -6.64 5.01 16.36
N ARG A 564 -6.59 4.42 17.56
CA ARG A 564 -5.80 4.87 18.71
C ARG A 564 -6.20 6.23 19.28
N LEU A 565 -7.29 6.86 18.81
CA LEU A 565 -7.76 8.17 19.28
C LEU A 565 -7.99 8.23 20.81
N TYR A 566 -8.30 7.10 21.46
CA TYR A 566 -8.41 7.03 22.93
C TYR A 566 -7.11 7.36 23.71
N ARG A 567 -5.96 7.44 23.04
CA ARG A 567 -4.68 7.91 23.61
C ARG A 567 -4.32 9.33 23.17
N CYS A 568 -5.02 9.88 22.17
CA CYS A 568 -4.82 11.26 21.73
C CYS A 568 -5.48 12.20 22.75
N SER A 569 -4.70 13.04 23.42
CA SER A 569 -5.28 14.04 24.33
C SER A 569 -6.11 15.05 23.54
N VAL A 570 -7.31 15.35 24.03
CA VAL A 570 -8.18 16.38 23.44
C VAL A 570 -7.53 17.77 23.48
N THR A 571 -6.57 18.00 24.38
CA THR A 571 -5.75 19.23 24.37
C THR A 571 -4.82 19.33 23.17
N ASN A 572 -4.35 18.19 22.62
CA ASN A 572 -3.57 18.19 21.38
C ASN A 572 -4.45 18.59 20.19
N VAL A 573 -5.71 18.14 20.17
CA VAL A 573 -6.70 18.58 19.18
C VAL A 573 -6.89 20.09 19.25
N LYS A 574 -7.06 20.65 20.47
CA LYS A 574 -7.16 22.11 20.68
C LYS A 574 -5.99 22.88 20.10
N ARG A 575 -4.77 22.41 20.34
CA ARG A 575 -3.53 23.03 19.89
C ARG A 575 -3.43 23.11 18.35
N GLU A 576 -3.95 22.13 17.62
CA GLU A 576 -3.86 22.13 16.15
C GLU A 576 -4.59 23.32 15.51
N PHE A 577 -5.69 23.80 16.09
CA PHE A 577 -6.43 24.95 15.56
C PHE A 577 -6.21 26.26 16.34
N SER A 578 -5.61 26.20 17.54
CA SER A 578 -5.37 27.40 18.36
C SER A 578 -3.97 28.00 18.16
N GLU A 579 -2.95 27.18 17.94
CA GLU A 579 -1.54 27.62 17.97
C GLU A 579 -0.83 27.52 16.61
N ARG A 580 -1.39 26.80 15.63
CA ARG A 580 -0.74 26.52 14.36
C ARG A 580 -1.41 27.26 13.21
N GLN A 581 -0.59 27.78 12.29
CA GLN A 581 -1.06 28.25 10.99
C GLN A 581 -1.34 27.03 10.11
N LEU A 582 -2.62 26.70 9.95
CA LEU A 582 -3.07 25.63 9.08
C LEU A 582 -3.12 26.14 7.62
N PRO A 583 -2.76 25.30 6.62
CA PRO A 583 -2.79 25.67 5.21
C PRO A 583 -4.23 25.66 4.68
N LEU A 584 -5.00 26.68 5.06
CA LEU A 584 -6.43 26.78 4.76
C LEU A 584 -6.68 27.32 3.35
N LEU A 585 -7.66 26.73 2.66
CA LEU A 585 -8.16 27.25 1.38
C LEU A 585 -9.33 28.21 1.66
N SER A 586 -9.29 29.39 1.04
CA SER A 586 -10.43 30.32 1.06
C SER A 586 -11.51 29.79 0.10
N SER A 587 -12.72 29.59 0.61
CA SER A 587 -13.86 29.23 -0.25
C SER A 587 -14.28 30.47 -1.04
N GLY A 588 -14.14 30.44 -2.36
CA GLY A 588 -14.47 31.56 -3.25
C GLY A 588 -15.97 31.89 -3.34
N ASP A 589 -16.83 31.19 -2.60
CA ASP A 589 -18.29 31.21 -2.76
C ASP A 589 -19.05 31.65 -1.49
N GLY A 590 -18.42 32.48 -0.64
CA GLY A 590 -19.07 33.01 0.57
C GLY A 590 -19.29 31.99 1.70
N ALA A 591 -18.83 30.74 1.54
CA ALA A 591 -18.90 29.73 2.60
C ALA A 591 -17.86 30.02 3.70
N THR A 592 -18.32 30.13 4.95
CA THR A 592 -17.52 30.43 6.15
C THR A 592 -16.59 29.29 6.62
N GLY A 593 -16.37 28.27 5.80
CA GLY A 593 -15.66 27.04 6.18
C GLY A 593 -14.15 27.08 5.93
N LYS A 594 -13.40 26.44 6.83
CA LYS A 594 -11.93 26.30 6.75
C LYS A 594 -11.59 24.93 6.15
N PHE A 595 -11.36 24.90 4.84
CA PHE A 595 -11.15 23.65 4.09
C PHE A 595 -9.68 23.36 3.81
N ILE A 596 -9.33 22.07 3.83
CA ILE A 596 -8.04 21.56 3.35
C ILE A 596 -8.25 20.28 2.53
N ARG A 597 -7.25 19.89 1.75
CA ARG A 597 -7.27 18.62 1.04
C ARG A 597 -6.95 17.45 1.98
N LYS A 598 -7.43 16.24 1.67
CA LYS A 598 -7.27 15.05 2.52
C LYS A 598 -5.79 14.71 2.81
N GLU A 599 -4.90 14.90 1.84
CA GLU A 599 -3.45 14.69 1.99
C GLU A 599 -2.82 15.66 3.01
N GLU A 600 -3.26 16.92 3.05
CA GLU A 600 -2.81 17.88 4.07
C GLU A 600 -3.41 17.54 5.44
N LEU A 601 -4.64 17.03 5.48
CA LEU A 601 -5.28 16.56 6.71
C LEU A 601 -4.52 15.36 7.30
N GLU A 602 -4.00 14.47 6.48
CA GLU A 602 -3.19 13.33 6.93
C GLU A 602 -1.95 13.79 7.73
N LYS A 603 -1.31 14.90 7.34
CA LYS A 603 -0.21 15.51 8.10
C LYS A 603 -0.66 15.95 9.50
N ILE A 604 -1.88 16.51 9.63
CA ILE A 604 -2.47 16.86 10.93
C ILE A 604 -2.71 15.58 11.75
N MET A 605 -3.30 14.56 11.13
CA MET A 605 -3.55 13.26 11.77
C MET A 605 -2.25 12.63 12.26
N ARG A 606 -1.18 12.70 11.47
CA ARG A 606 0.15 12.19 11.84
C ARG A 606 0.71 12.89 13.06
N ARG A 607 0.50 14.21 13.21
CA ARG A 607 0.90 14.95 14.43
C ARG A 607 0.05 14.58 15.63
N LEU A 608 -1.27 14.44 15.46
CA LEU A 608 -2.18 14.03 16.53
C LEU A 608 -1.88 12.61 17.03
N LEU A 609 -1.42 11.74 16.14
CA LEU A 609 -1.12 10.34 16.38
C LEU A 609 0.38 10.03 16.29
N PHE A 610 1.25 10.99 16.66
CA PHE A 610 2.72 10.87 16.54
C PHE A 610 3.33 9.64 17.23
N TYR A 611 2.62 9.07 18.23
CA TYR A 611 3.03 7.90 19.00
C TYR A 611 2.65 6.56 18.34
N VAL A 612 1.98 6.59 17.19
CA VAL A 612 1.50 5.40 16.47
C VAL A 612 2.52 4.99 15.42
N LYS A 613 2.84 3.69 15.35
CA LYS A 613 3.73 3.11 14.33
C LYS A 613 3.11 3.23 12.93
N PRO A 614 3.91 3.34 11.85
CA PRO A 614 3.43 3.48 10.47
C PRO A 614 2.29 2.54 10.08
N GLU A 615 2.41 1.24 10.33
CA GLU A 615 1.41 0.24 9.91
C GLU A 615 0.08 0.41 10.67
N THR A 616 0.17 0.78 11.95
CA THR A 616 -1.03 1.07 12.75
C THR A 616 -1.64 2.42 12.37
N PHE A 617 -0.81 3.37 11.93
CA PHE A 617 -1.27 4.67 11.46
C PHE A 617 -2.03 4.54 10.13
N GLN A 618 -1.54 3.73 9.19
CA GLN A 618 -2.25 3.40 7.95
C GLN A 618 -3.66 2.85 8.23
N GLY A 619 -3.77 1.86 9.14
CA GLY A 619 -5.07 1.33 9.57
C GLY A 619 -5.97 2.40 10.21
N ALA A 620 -5.40 3.28 11.03
CA ALA A 620 -6.13 4.39 11.62
C ALA A 620 -6.66 5.37 10.55
N VAL A 621 -5.83 5.74 9.58
CA VAL A 621 -6.21 6.61 8.46
C VAL A 621 -7.30 5.98 7.63
N LYS A 622 -7.17 4.70 7.25
CA LYS A 622 -8.20 3.95 6.51
C LYS A 622 -9.55 3.97 7.23
N ALA A 623 -9.55 3.69 8.53
CA ALA A 623 -10.78 3.69 9.33
C ALA A 623 -11.38 5.10 9.46
N ILE A 624 -10.54 6.12 9.67
CA ILE A 624 -10.99 7.52 9.73
C ILE A 624 -11.55 7.98 8.37
N ASN A 625 -10.91 7.61 7.26
CA ASN A 625 -11.40 7.95 5.92
C ASN A 625 -12.76 7.29 5.65
N GLY A 626 -12.87 5.99 5.91
CA GLY A 626 -14.10 5.21 5.67
C GLY A 626 -15.27 5.52 6.59
N ARG A 627 -15.04 6.15 7.76
CA ARG A 627 -16.10 6.45 8.74
C ARG A 627 -16.38 7.94 8.94
N ILE A 628 -15.35 8.78 8.98
CA ILE A 628 -15.45 10.22 9.26
C ILE A 628 -15.39 11.00 7.96
N LEU A 629 -14.32 10.83 7.18
CA LEU A 629 -14.09 11.68 6.01
C LEU A 629 -15.11 11.42 4.90
N CYS A 630 -15.62 10.19 4.77
CA CYS A 630 -16.70 9.88 3.83
C CYS A 630 -18.00 10.68 4.09
N VAL A 631 -18.27 11.04 5.35
CA VAL A 631 -19.42 11.88 5.73
C VAL A 631 -19.10 13.35 5.51
N LEU A 632 -17.88 13.78 5.87
CA LEU A 632 -17.47 15.18 5.78
C LEU A 632 -17.17 15.64 4.34
N ASP A 633 -16.73 14.74 3.47
CA ASP A 633 -16.50 14.96 2.04
C ASP A 633 -17.59 14.29 1.19
N SER A 634 -18.85 14.59 1.49
CA SER A 634 -20.00 14.00 0.80
C SER A 634 -20.05 14.32 -0.70
N ALA A 635 -19.42 15.43 -1.12
CA ALA A 635 -19.29 15.81 -2.52
C ALA A 635 -18.18 15.05 -3.27
N VAL A 636 -17.40 14.20 -2.58
CA VAL A 636 -16.22 13.51 -3.13
C VAL A 636 -15.24 14.49 -3.78
N SER A 637 -15.12 15.66 -3.15
CA SER A 637 -14.28 16.77 -3.60
C SER A 637 -12.80 16.59 -3.26
N GLY A 638 -12.49 15.65 -2.35
CA GLY A 638 -11.18 15.50 -1.74
C GLY A 638 -10.86 16.57 -0.70
N ARG A 639 -11.84 17.42 -0.34
CA ARG A 639 -11.68 18.53 0.60
C ARG A 639 -12.54 18.30 1.84
N VAL A 640 -11.98 18.66 2.99
CA VAL A 640 -12.61 18.46 4.30
C VAL A 640 -12.53 19.75 5.11
N ASP A 641 -13.64 20.09 5.78
CA ASP A 641 -13.66 21.16 6.76
C ASP A 641 -12.92 20.72 8.04
N VAL A 642 -11.81 21.39 8.34
CA VAL A 642 -10.93 21.01 9.45
C VAL A 642 -11.60 21.23 10.79
N GLY A 643 -12.35 22.32 10.95
CA GLY A 643 -13.04 22.62 12.21
C GLY A 643 -14.08 21.55 12.51
N MET A 644 -14.84 21.14 11.48
CA MET A 644 -15.82 20.07 11.60
C MET A 644 -15.17 18.71 11.89
N PHE A 645 -14.04 18.41 11.25
CA PHE A 645 -13.27 17.19 11.51
C PHE A 645 -12.77 17.13 12.97
N LEU A 646 -12.11 18.20 13.44
CA LEU A 646 -11.56 18.26 14.80
C LEU A 646 -12.67 18.21 15.86
N ALA A 647 -13.80 18.88 15.61
CA ALA A 647 -14.99 18.77 16.46
C ALA A 647 -15.53 17.34 16.51
N THR A 648 -15.58 16.64 15.38
CA THR A 648 -16.12 15.27 15.28
C THR A 648 -15.26 14.23 16.01
N ILE A 649 -13.93 14.41 16.06
CA ILE A 649 -13.05 13.48 16.79
C ILE A 649 -12.92 13.82 18.29
N ALA A 650 -13.14 15.07 18.69
CA ALA A 650 -12.93 15.50 20.07
C ALA A 650 -13.69 14.67 21.14
N PRO A 651 -14.96 14.27 20.95
CA PRO A 651 -15.69 13.42 21.90
C PRO A 651 -15.04 12.06 22.18
N ILE A 652 -14.30 11.53 21.22
CA ILE A 652 -13.70 10.19 21.27
C ILE A 652 -12.19 10.22 21.57
N CYS A 653 -11.60 11.40 21.79
CA CYS A 653 -10.23 11.58 22.26
C CYS A 653 -10.12 11.37 23.79
N ALA A 654 -8.91 11.24 24.32
CA ALA A 654 -8.67 11.20 25.76
C ALA A 654 -8.89 12.56 26.41
N GLY A 655 -9.55 12.60 27.57
CA GLY A 655 -9.83 13.84 28.32
C GLY A 655 -11.05 13.71 29.22
N SER A 656 -11.30 14.72 30.06
CA SER A 656 -12.54 14.82 30.85
C SER A 656 -13.75 15.11 29.95
N GLN A 657 -14.96 14.82 30.43
CA GLN A 657 -16.19 15.09 29.69
C GLN A 657 -16.28 16.56 29.24
N ASP A 658 -16.05 17.49 30.17
CA ASP A 658 -16.19 18.91 29.91
C ASP A 658 -15.13 19.43 28.93
N THR A 659 -13.90 18.93 29.03
CA THR A 659 -12.83 19.32 28.11
C THR A 659 -13.08 18.83 26.70
N ARG A 660 -13.61 17.60 26.52
CA ARG A 660 -13.97 17.09 25.19
C ARG A 660 -15.08 17.92 24.54
N LYS A 661 -16.14 18.24 25.29
CA LYS A 661 -17.23 19.11 24.81
C LYS A 661 -16.73 20.52 24.49
N ARG A 662 -15.91 21.09 25.36
CA ARG A 662 -15.30 22.41 25.17
C ARG A 662 -14.47 22.48 23.90
N VAL A 663 -13.60 21.50 23.65
CA VAL A 663 -12.76 21.49 22.44
C VAL A 663 -13.60 21.31 21.18
N ALA A 664 -14.67 20.50 21.22
CA ALA A 664 -15.59 20.41 20.10
C ALA A 664 -16.25 21.76 19.78
N PHE A 665 -16.74 22.47 20.81
CA PHE A 665 -17.29 23.81 20.67
C PHE A 665 -16.26 24.83 20.16
N ASP A 666 -15.08 24.88 20.77
CA ASP A 666 -13.98 25.78 20.40
C ASP A 666 -13.57 25.57 18.92
N ALA A 667 -13.57 24.32 18.43
CA ALA A 667 -13.28 24.02 17.03
C ALA A 667 -14.34 24.56 16.06
N LEU A 668 -15.62 24.56 16.47
CA LEU A 668 -16.72 25.16 15.70
C LEU A 668 -16.68 26.70 15.73
N VAL A 669 -16.35 27.31 16.87
CA VAL A 669 -16.12 28.77 16.95
C VAL A 669 -14.97 29.17 16.04
N TRP A 670 -13.87 28.41 16.08
CA TRP A 670 -12.71 28.66 15.23
C TRP A 670 -13.03 28.50 13.73
N ARG A 671 -13.93 27.58 13.38
CA ARG A 671 -14.38 27.35 12.01
C ARG A 671 -15.01 28.59 11.39
N ALA A 672 -16.00 29.19 12.05
CA ALA A 672 -16.78 30.33 11.55
C ALA A 672 -16.97 31.40 12.65
N PRO A 673 -16.00 32.31 12.86
CA PRO A 673 -16.09 33.32 13.90
C PRO A 673 -17.14 34.39 13.52
N LYS A 674 -18.33 34.34 14.13
CA LYS A 674 -19.37 35.38 13.98
C LYS A 674 -19.31 36.39 15.14
N GLU A 675 -19.28 35.90 16.38
CA GLU A 675 -19.19 36.68 17.64
C GLU A 675 -18.16 36.05 18.58
N VAL A 676 -17.69 36.79 19.61
CA VAL A 676 -16.68 36.28 20.55
C VAL A 676 -17.26 35.12 21.38
N GLY A 677 -16.94 33.89 20.97
CA GLY A 677 -17.22 32.68 21.76
C GLY A 677 -18.62 32.07 21.56
N ALA A 678 -19.33 32.39 20.48
CA ALA A 678 -20.61 31.77 20.12
C ALA A 678 -20.55 31.13 18.72
N ILE A 679 -21.41 30.13 18.48
CA ILE A 679 -21.63 29.50 17.17
C ILE A 679 -23.06 29.74 16.70
N SER A 680 -23.34 29.60 15.40
CA SER A 680 -24.72 29.67 14.94
C SER A 680 -25.48 28.37 15.24
N LYS A 681 -26.79 28.46 15.47
CA LYS A 681 -27.68 27.30 15.62
C LYS A 681 -27.59 26.40 14.39
N GLY A 682 -27.47 26.97 13.18
CA GLY A 682 -27.23 26.22 11.95
C GLY A 682 -25.94 25.38 11.99
N ASP A 683 -24.83 25.95 12.46
CA ASP A 683 -23.55 25.23 12.58
C ASP A 683 -23.61 24.12 13.64
N ALA A 684 -24.26 24.37 14.77
CA ALA A 684 -24.45 23.37 15.83
C ALA A 684 -25.26 22.17 15.30
N LEU A 685 -26.36 22.42 14.60
CA LEU A 685 -27.20 21.37 14.02
C LEU A 685 -26.47 20.59 12.92
N GLN A 686 -25.69 21.28 12.09
CA GLN A 686 -24.87 20.62 11.08
C GLN A 686 -23.80 19.71 11.73
N TYR A 687 -23.17 20.17 12.82
CA TYR A 687 -22.24 19.35 13.60
C TYR A 687 -22.91 18.09 14.16
N PHE A 688 -24.08 18.20 14.80
CA PHE A 688 -24.78 17.04 15.35
C PHE A 688 -25.26 16.08 14.25
N ARG A 689 -25.69 16.60 13.10
CA ARG A 689 -26.02 15.79 11.91
C ARG A 689 -24.81 14.96 11.46
N CYS A 690 -23.64 15.59 11.31
CA CYS A 690 -22.40 14.89 10.97
C CYS A 690 -22.01 13.88 12.04
N LEU A 691 -22.01 14.28 13.32
CA LEU A 691 -21.63 13.42 14.44
C LEU A 691 -22.50 12.16 14.54
N ARG A 692 -23.81 12.31 14.33
CA ARG A 692 -24.77 11.19 14.31
C ARG A 692 -24.60 10.32 13.08
N ALA A 693 -24.38 10.89 11.90
CA ALA A 693 -24.08 10.10 10.70
C ALA A 693 -22.81 9.24 10.86
N VAL A 694 -21.80 9.76 11.55
CA VAL A 694 -20.52 9.06 11.81
C VAL A 694 -20.64 7.97 12.88
N TYR A 695 -21.38 8.22 13.97
CA TYR A 695 -21.36 7.35 15.17
C TYR A 695 -22.68 6.65 15.50
N LEU A 696 -23.80 7.06 14.90
CA LEU A 696 -25.17 6.58 15.16
C LEU A 696 -25.96 6.27 13.86
N PRO A 697 -25.40 5.54 12.86
CA PRO A 697 -26.01 5.43 11.53
C PRO A 697 -27.33 4.63 11.51
N SER A 698 -27.56 3.69 12.45
CA SER A 698 -28.74 2.81 12.44
C SER A 698 -30.02 3.43 13.02
N GLN A 699 -29.98 4.67 13.55
CA GLN A 699 -31.19 5.37 14.01
C GLN A 699 -31.97 6.03 12.87
N GLY A 700 -31.63 5.68 11.62
CA GLY A 700 -32.07 6.38 10.42
C GLY A 700 -31.52 7.82 10.42
N GLY A 701 -31.39 8.41 9.24
CA GLY A 701 -31.49 9.87 9.18
C GLY A 701 -32.92 10.23 9.59
N SER A 702 -33.24 10.19 10.89
CA SER A 702 -34.57 10.54 11.37
C SER A 702 -34.79 12.00 11.02
N ALA A 703 -35.62 12.17 9.98
CA ALA A 703 -36.50 13.27 9.66
C ALA A 703 -36.12 14.64 10.26
N SER A 704 -35.75 15.54 9.36
CA SER A 704 -35.93 17.00 9.50
C SER A 704 -35.41 17.61 10.81
N LEU A 705 -34.08 17.65 10.95
CA LEU A 705 -33.41 18.86 11.43
C LEU A 705 -33.56 19.95 10.35
N GLU A 706 -34.80 20.33 10.05
CA GLU A 706 -35.13 21.42 9.15
C GLU A 706 -34.75 22.71 9.85
N VAL A 707 -33.71 23.35 9.33
CA VAL A 707 -33.36 24.70 9.74
C VAL A 707 -34.34 25.62 9.04
N HIS A 708 -35.32 26.16 9.77
CA HIS A 708 -36.04 27.31 9.27
C HIS A 708 -35.00 28.42 8.99
N PRO A 709 -34.97 29.03 7.79
CA PRO A 709 -33.93 30.00 7.41
C PRO A 709 -33.76 31.13 8.43
N ASN A 710 -34.86 31.51 9.10
CA ASN A 710 -34.88 32.57 10.12
C ASN A 710 -34.21 32.18 11.45
N ASP A 711 -34.04 30.89 11.74
CA ASP A 711 -33.48 30.36 12.98
C ASP A 711 -31.99 30.01 12.88
N ALA A 712 -31.43 30.02 11.65
CA ALA A 712 -30.07 29.57 11.38
C ALA A 712 -29.00 30.48 12.02
N ASP A 713 -29.28 31.78 12.08
CA ASP A 713 -28.35 32.82 12.56
C ASP A 713 -28.44 33.10 14.06
N VAL A 714 -29.31 32.40 14.80
CA VAL A 714 -29.38 32.51 16.27
C VAL A 714 -28.05 32.05 16.87
N SER A 715 -27.46 32.87 17.74
CA SER A 715 -26.22 32.53 18.44
C SER A 715 -26.49 31.51 19.54
N VAL A 716 -25.57 30.54 19.66
CA VAL A 716 -25.60 29.46 20.63
C VAL A 716 -24.36 29.57 21.50
N SER A 717 -24.58 29.75 22.80
CA SER A 717 -23.56 29.78 23.83
C SER A 717 -23.03 28.36 24.13
N PHE A 718 -21.91 28.27 24.86
CA PHE A 718 -21.40 26.97 25.28
C PHE A 718 -22.38 26.19 26.18
N SER A 719 -23.14 26.88 27.05
CA SER A 719 -24.07 26.21 27.95
C SER A 719 -25.19 25.52 27.16
N GLU A 720 -25.80 26.24 26.21
CA GLU A 720 -26.82 25.70 25.32
C GLU A 720 -26.27 24.58 24.43
N PHE A 721 -25.05 24.73 23.92
CA PHE A 721 -24.37 23.66 23.17
C PHE A 721 -24.22 22.38 24.00
N VAL A 722 -23.89 22.49 25.30
CA VAL A 722 -23.76 21.31 26.19
C VAL A 722 -25.11 20.61 26.37
N GLU A 723 -26.19 21.36 26.53
CA GLU A 723 -27.54 20.81 26.61
C GLU A 723 -27.92 20.08 25.31
N MET A 724 -27.68 20.72 24.16
CA MET A 724 -27.89 20.10 22.85
C MET A 724 -27.01 18.85 22.65
N PHE A 725 -25.79 18.85 23.16
CA PHE A 725 -24.84 17.74 23.02
C PHE A 725 -25.26 16.51 23.83
N ASP A 726 -25.76 16.73 25.05
CA ASP A 726 -26.18 15.66 25.96
C ASP A 726 -27.59 15.13 25.65
N ASP A 727 -28.34 15.80 24.78
CA ASP A 727 -29.64 15.33 24.28
C ASP A 727 -29.50 13.96 23.58
N ASN A 728 -30.39 13.02 23.94
CA ASN A 728 -30.35 11.65 23.42
C ASN A 728 -31.04 11.53 22.04
N ASP A 729 -31.97 12.42 21.73
CA ASP A 729 -32.77 12.34 20.52
C ASP A 729 -32.07 13.07 19.37
N TRP A 730 -31.53 14.26 19.65
CA TRP A 730 -30.94 15.15 18.64
C TRP A 730 -29.43 15.33 18.78
N GLY A 731 -28.88 15.12 19.97
CA GLY A 731 -27.48 15.30 20.31
C GLY A 731 -26.61 14.06 20.11
N PHE A 732 -25.48 14.02 20.83
CA PHE A 732 -24.60 12.85 20.87
C PHE A 732 -25.07 11.82 21.88
N GLY A 733 -25.47 12.24 23.10
CA GLY A 733 -26.02 11.41 24.19
C GLY A 733 -25.12 10.27 24.74
N LEU A 734 -24.08 9.87 24.01
CA LEU A 734 -23.29 8.65 24.25
C LEU A 734 -22.07 8.85 25.14
N LEU A 735 -21.62 10.08 25.34
CA LEU A 735 -20.33 10.36 25.98
C LEU A 735 -20.22 9.75 27.38
N ASN A 736 -21.29 9.79 28.17
CA ASN A 736 -21.35 9.17 29.49
C ASN A 736 -21.17 7.64 29.44
N ILE A 737 -21.76 6.98 28.44
CA ILE A 737 -21.65 5.52 28.25
C ILE A 737 -20.22 5.17 27.77
N LEU A 738 -19.63 6.00 26.91
CA LEU A 738 -18.25 5.82 26.45
C LEU A 738 -17.25 5.93 27.60
N LEU A 739 -17.35 6.96 28.45
CA LEU A 739 -16.49 7.13 29.63
C LEU A 739 -16.63 5.95 30.61
N LYS A 740 -17.84 5.43 30.74
CA LYS A 740 -18.15 4.24 31.55
C LYS A 740 -17.47 2.97 30.99
N LEU A 741 -17.42 2.81 29.67
CA LEU A 741 -16.69 1.72 29.02
C LEU A 741 -15.17 1.92 29.13
N GLU A 742 -14.66 3.12 28.86
CA GLU A 742 -13.24 3.49 28.97
C GLU A 742 -12.66 3.15 30.35
N SER A 743 -13.37 3.50 31.42
CA SER A 743 -12.97 3.18 32.80
C SER A 743 -13.02 1.69 33.14
N SER A 744 -13.82 0.91 32.40
CA SER A 744 -14.05 -0.52 32.65
C SER A 744 -13.18 -1.44 31.78
N ASP A 745 -12.50 -0.94 30.74
CA ASP A 745 -11.72 -1.73 29.79
C ASP A 745 -10.69 -2.69 30.42
N ARG A 746 -10.17 -2.34 31.59
CA ARG A 746 -9.17 -3.14 32.34
C ARG A 746 -9.78 -3.98 33.46
N ALA A 747 -11.09 -3.85 33.71
CA ALA A 747 -11.78 -4.57 34.77
C ALA A 747 -11.98 -6.04 34.36
N ARG A 748 -11.34 -6.95 35.09
CA ARG A 748 -11.51 -8.41 34.93
C ARG A 748 -12.35 -8.95 36.08
N HIS A 749 -13.43 -9.67 35.77
CA HIS A 749 -14.35 -10.21 36.80
C HIS A 749 -14.04 -11.65 37.23
N GLY A 750 -12.78 -12.10 37.12
CA GLY A 750 -12.31 -13.41 37.62
C GLY A 750 -13.07 -14.61 37.04
N ARG A 751 -13.49 -15.56 37.91
CA ARG A 751 -14.23 -16.81 37.56
C ARG A 751 -15.62 -16.59 36.89
N LYS A 752 -16.01 -15.36 36.58
CA LYS A 752 -17.29 -15.07 35.91
C LYS A 752 -17.10 -15.19 34.40
N THR A 753 -17.77 -16.17 33.82
CA THR A 753 -17.87 -16.37 32.38
C THR A 753 -19.24 -15.93 31.89
N CYS A 754 -19.28 -15.43 30.67
CA CYS A 754 -20.54 -15.22 29.97
C CYS A 754 -21.17 -16.58 29.69
N VAL A 755 -22.46 -16.73 29.98
CA VAL A 755 -23.18 -18.00 29.77
C VAL A 755 -23.32 -18.35 28.28
N VAL A 756 -23.37 -17.33 27.40
CA VAL A 756 -23.54 -17.51 25.96
C VAL A 756 -22.20 -17.85 25.30
N CYS A 757 -21.21 -16.96 25.36
CA CYS A 757 -19.95 -17.16 24.65
C CYS A 757 -18.90 -17.94 25.45
N SER A 758 -19.18 -18.30 26.71
CA SER A 758 -18.27 -18.99 27.63
C SER A 758 -16.93 -18.27 27.91
N ARG A 759 -16.75 -17.03 27.43
CA ARG A 759 -15.53 -16.23 27.66
C ARG A 759 -15.56 -15.59 29.05
N PRO A 760 -14.40 -15.39 29.70
CA PRO A 760 -14.30 -14.57 30.91
C PRO A 760 -14.84 -13.16 30.66
N ILE A 761 -15.64 -12.63 31.59
CA ILE A 761 -16.21 -11.29 31.44
C ILE A 761 -15.17 -10.23 31.79
N THR A 762 -14.83 -9.41 30.80
CA THR A 762 -14.00 -8.21 30.91
C THR A 762 -14.85 -6.98 30.59
N GLY A 763 -14.69 -5.89 31.32
CA GLY A 763 -15.49 -4.68 31.13
C GLY A 763 -16.79 -4.66 31.93
N LEU A 764 -17.87 -4.20 31.31
CA LEU A 764 -19.19 -4.17 31.95
C LEU A 764 -19.74 -5.58 32.08
N TRP A 765 -20.43 -5.82 33.19
CA TRP A 765 -21.04 -7.10 33.51
C TRP A 765 -22.54 -6.92 33.68
N PHE A 766 -23.32 -7.67 32.90
CA PHE A 766 -24.77 -7.69 32.99
C PHE A 766 -25.22 -9.00 33.63
N ARG A 767 -25.99 -8.90 34.72
CA ARG A 767 -26.57 -10.05 35.42
C ARG A 767 -28.08 -10.01 35.26
N GLU A 768 -28.65 -11.13 34.84
CA GLU A 768 -30.10 -11.31 34.84
C GLU A 768 -30.55 -11.61 36.28
N VAL A 769 -31.62 -10.98 36.75
CA VAL A 769 -32.01 -10.99 38.17
C VAL A 769 -32.87 -12.20 38.55
N SER A 770 -33.70 -12.72 37.65
CA SER A 770 -34.59 -13.85 37.94
C SER A 770 -33.85 -15.20 37.98
N LEU A 771 -33.00 -15.43 36.98
CA LEU A 771 -32.28 -16.66 36.65
C LEU A 771 -30.80 -16.58 36.99
N HIS A 772 -30.30 -15.38 37.34
CA HIS A 772 -28.97 -15.16 37.92
C HIS A 772 -27.78 -15.50 36.99
N PHE A 773 -27.99 -15.65 35.68
CA PHE A 773 -26.93 -15.83 34.70
C PHE A 773 -26.24 -14.52 34.33
N ASN A 774 -25.06 -14.62 33.69
CA ASN A 774 -24.19 -13.47 33.41
C ASN A 774 -23.92 -13.34 31.90
N LEU A 775 -24.00 -12.11 31.39
CA LEU A 775 -23.64 -11.75 30.03
C LEU A 775 -22.47 -10.74 30.03
N CYS A 776 -21.60 -10.86 29.02
CA CYS A 776 -20.67 -9.80 28.68
C CYS A 776 -21.39 -8.69 27.89
N SER A 777 -20.74 -7.53 27.72
CA SER A 777 -21.28 -6.41 26.97
C SER A 777 -21.78 -6.81 25.57
N ASP A 778 -20.99 -7.57 24.82
CA ASP A 778 -21.31 -7.96 23.44
C ASP A 778 -22.58 -8.83 23.37
N CYS A 779 -22.64 -9.89 24.19
CA CYS A 779 -23.82 -10.77 24.22
C CYS A 779 -25.07 -10.03 24.71
N TYR A 780 -24.93 -9.09 25.66
CA TYR A 780 -26.03 -8.27 26.12
C TYR A 780 -26.52 -7.30 25.04
N SER A 781 -25.62 -6.59 24.34
CA SER A 781 -26.00 -5.67 23.26
C SER A 781 -26.69 -6.42 22.12
N GLU A 782 -26.13 -7.56 21.70
CA GLU A 782 -26.69 -8.43 20.66
C GLU A 782 -28.00 -9.11 21.07
N GLY A 783 -28.34 -9.16 22.36
CA GLY A 783 -29.57 -9.77 22.86
C GLY A 783 -29.54 -11.28 22.94
N LYS A 784 -28.35 -11.85 23.10
CA LYS A 784 -28.16 -13.29 23.20
C LYS A 784 -28.48 -13.78 24.61
N VAL A 785 -29.29 -14.83 24.70
CA VAL A 785 -29.61 -15.56 25.93
C VAL A 785 -29.45 -17.07 25.71
N PRO A 786 -29.28 -17.88 26.77
CA PRO A 786 -29.27 -19.34 26.63
C PRO A 786 -30.58 -19.89 26.06
N ALA A 787 -30.55 -20.80 25.09
CA ALA A 787 -31.77 -21.43 24.58
C ALA A 787 -32.53 -22.25 25.64
N SER A 788 -31.79 -22.79 26.62
CA SER A 788 -32.35 -23.56 27.74
C SER A 788 -33.26 -22.74 28.65
N VAL A 789 -33.29 -21.40 28.54
CA VAL A 789 -34.05 -20.55 29.44
C VAL A 789 -34.82 -19.46 28.69
N LYS A 790 -36.00 -19.84 28.18
CA LYS A 790 -36.93 -18.95 27.46
C LYS A 790 -37.86 -18.22 28.45
N GLN A 791 -37.86 -16.89 28.42
CA GLN A 791 -38.77 -16.03 29.21
C GLN A 791 -39.42 -14.97 28.32
N SER A 792 -40.59 -14.49 28.74
CA SER A 792 -41.28 -13.38 28.08
C SER A 792 -40.52 -12.06 28.24
N PHE A 793 -39.94 -11.84 29.42
CA PHE A 793 -39.11 -10.67 29.71
C PHE A 793 -37.89 -11.09 30.55
N TYR A 794 -36.76 -10.43 30.31
CA TYR A 794 -35.53 -10.61 31.07
C TYR A 794 -35.14 -9.31 31.75
N TYR A 795 -34.82 -9.36 33.04
CA TYR A 795 -34.53 -8.18 33.84
C TYR A 795 -33.04 -8.12 34.17
N PHE A 796 -32.33 -7.19 33.54
CA PHE A 796 -30.89 -7.09 33.72
C PHE A 796 -30.51 -5.95 34.66
N LYS A 797 -29.48 -6.24 35.46
CA LYS A 797 -28.76 -5.28 36.27
C LYS A 797 -27.30 -5.25 35.88
N GLU A 798 -26.76 -4.05 35.80
CA GLU A 798 -25.39 -3.82 35.38
C GLU A 798 -24.45 -3.59 36.56
N TYR A 799 -23.26 -4.17 36.48
CA TYR A 799 -22.20 -4.05 37.48
C TYR A 799 -20.87 -3.63 36.84
N ARG A 800 -20.22 -2.65 37.47
CA ARG A 800 -18.88 -2.16 37.07
C ARG A 800 -17.74 -2.85 37.82
N SER A 801 -18.01 -3.38 39.02
CA SER A 801 -17.00 -4.04 39.84
C SER A 801 -17.62 -5.13 40.72
N ARG A 802 -16.77 -6.07 41.16
CA ARG A 802 -17.17 -7.11 42.11
C ARG A 802 -17.67 -6.53 43.44
N ALA A 803 -17.10 -5.42 43.89
CA ALA A 803 -17.51 -4.73 45.10
C ALA A 803 -18.93 -4.15 44.98
N ALA A 804 -19.30 -3.61 43.81
CA ALA A 804 -20.65 -3.11 43.57
C ALA A 804 -21.68 -4.25 43.64
N ALA A 805 -21.38 -5.39 43.03
CA ALA A 805 -22.26 -6.56 43.10
C ALA A 805 -22.33 -7.19 44.50
N PHE A 806 -21.24 -7.14 45.26
CA PHE A 806 -21.21 -7.63 46.64
C PHE A 806 -22.04 -6.74 47.58
N LYS A 807 -21.89 -5.41 47.48
CA LYS A 807 -22.73 -4.45 48.23
C LYS A 807 -24.22 -4.65 47.95
N ASP A 808 -24.56 -4.94 46.70
CA ASP A 808 -25.94 -5.19 46.29
C ASP A 808 -26.51 -6.50 46.84
N LYS A 809 -25.70 -7.57 46.89
CA LYS A 809 -26.06 -8.82 47.59
C LYS A 809 -26.28 -8.59 49.09
N LEU A 810 -25.45 -7.77 49.73
CA LEU A 810 -25.61 -7.44 51.16
C LEU A 810 -26.87 -6.60 51.42
N ARG A 811 -27.21 -5.68 50.52
CA ARG A 811 -28.46 -4.90 50.62
C ARG A 811 -29.71 -5.77 50.50
N PHE A 812 -29.68 -6.78 49.63
CA PHE A 812 -30.75 -7.77 49.51
C PHE A 812 -30.92 -8.64 50.76
N LEU A 813 -29.84 -8.84 51.53
CA LEU A 813 -29.88 -9.53 52.83
C LEU A 813 -30.38 -8.60 53.96
N SER A 814 -30.25 -7.29 53.83
CA SER A 814 -30.75 -6.30 54.81
C SER A 814 -32.19 -5.82 54.55
N SER A 815 -32.76 -6.08 53.37
CA SER A 815 -34.17 -5.82 53.09
C SER A 815 -34.97 -7.12 53.18
N ARG A 816 -35.70 -7.33 54.27
CA ARG A 816 -36.86 -8.24 54.26
C ARG A 816 -37.80 -7.77 53.13
N PRO A 817 -38.37 -8.68 52.32
CA PRO A 817 -39.37 -8.27 51.34
C PRO A 817 -40.55 -7.62 52.08
N PRO A 818 -41.19 -6.55 51.54
CA PRO A 818 -42.52 -6.20 52.01
C PRO A 818 -43.40 -7.42 51.79
N THR A 819 -44.05 -7.86 52.86
CA THR A 819 -45.10 -8.87 52.81
C THR A 819 -46.10 -8.44 51.75
N LYS A 820 -46.45 -9.38 50.87
CA LYS A 820 -47.65 -9.27 50.05
C LYS A 820 -48.82 -9.08 51.01
N ASP A 821 -49.48 -7.93 50.95
CA ASP A 821 -50.88 -7.81 51.36
C ASP A 821 -51.67 -7.39 50.11
N VAL A 822 -52.51 -8.35 49.70
CA VAL A 822 -53.68 -8.38 48.77
C VAL A 822 -53.70 -7.38 47.61
#